data_AF-A0A1G2VF38-F1
#
_entry.id   AF-A0A1G2VF38-F1
#
_cell.length_a   1.000
_cell.length_b   1.000
_cell.length_c   1.000
_cell.angle_alpha   90.00
_cell.angle_beta   90.00
_cell.angle_gamma   90.00
#
_symmetry.space_group_name_H-M   'P 1'
#
loop_
_entity.id
_entity.type
_entity.pdbx_description
1 polymer ?
#
loop_
_entity_poly.entity_id
_entity_poly.type
_entity_poly.pdbx_seq_one_letter_code
_entity_poly.pdbx_strand_id
1 'polypeptide(L)'
;MNRIIRGTVLILALSFGSNVSALESPLPVGYFCNPDSASIVDGQHYLPQSDPCTYLSSALSFGPRAGVLYRGTVGSSTTITGHSIGAFGATSTESGDVPSANLQGVQQGEDMFVAIYRIFASFQGPLFDAYFKTGAGTPPHNDYGFIRFEWGTPPPLEPDEPDPVIIIPGILGSEKNSAGEWIIDPILHTYDDLIATLDANHYTPDVDLFTFPYNWRKSNVETAVLLKEKIDAVKAICQCEKVDLVAHSMGGLVARQYIQSDAYQQDVDQLIFLGTPHLGAPKAYLMWEGGTVGAPPLSFFDSVFRKILEHEGYEKRYPSLFAYLRTEPIESVRQLLSVENYIFDGSTFRSYPDKYPMNAFLSALNDNVDKLYSSGVEIYNFVGKTPVISTMTGLKVIETDEYAPLWEHGYPEGFYDNSGSPGLIRGDGDATVPISSAKFVIANITETPFEHNALPVETEGDVFQLLTGKIAGSLVRDKKFPNIKIILIKMLSPADLLVIAPDGKKIGKERGIEVNEIQDAFYTGFNTETEFITILNPLDGEYKVYTEGTNAGTYTVEADYISEATTTGAVYTGNTSLGLVTELTLKVNNENPQALEIMPPDTTPPTITIVSPEIKDYLRSDQLLVDVVAEDGNSGVVSLETRLDAEVIPDVGSVDLFYESLGYHFIFVSSTDNAGNVATSSRTFRVISNATSTLSDIERAYTLGWITKKIKDSLVKKLNSCNVKRTSVTTVTKTVVVTGNNGKPTTKKIQEKVTKVEIVFDKNCAKAMLKDLDKHRNKGLNEQAYQLLREDVEWLIEK
;
A
#
# COMPACT_ATOMS: atom_id res chain seq x y z
N MET A 1 -33.66 2.14 70.52
CA MET A 1 -33.02 3.48 70.57
C MET A 1 -32.43 3.72 69.19
N ASN A 2 -32.70 4.74 68.39
CA ASN A 2 -33.46 5.99 68.41
C ASN A 2 -33.64 6.31 66.90
N ARG A 3 -34.82 6.49 66.30
CA ARG A 3 -35.73 7.66 66.37
C ARG A 3 -34.95 9.00 66.37
N ILE A 4 -35.19 10.03 65.55
CA ILE A 4 -36.26 10.37 64.59
C ILE A 4 -35.94 11.80 64.06
N ILE A 5 -36.63 12.25 62.98
CA ILE A 5 -37.05 13.66 62.68
C ILE A 5 -36.00 14.62 62.06
N ARG A 6 -36.25 15.49 61.05
CA ARG A 6 -37.37 15.97 60.16
C ARG A 6 -36.68 16.77 59.01
N GLY A 7 -37.25 17.10 57.84
CA GLY A 7 -38.61 16.95 57.31
C GLY A 7 -38.78 17.61 55.93
N THR A 8 -39.70 17.03 55.14
CA THR A 8 -40.78 17.58 54.29
C THR A 8 -40.54 18.64 53.19
N VAL A 9 -40.94 18.31 51.95
CA VAL A 9 -42.03 18.91 51.09
C VAL A 9 -41.84 18.39 49.64
N LEU A 10 -42.64 17.41 49.20
CA LEU A 10 -43.82 17.48 48.30
C LEU A 10 -43.49 17.56 46.79
N ILE A 11 -43.59 16.43 46.08
CA ILE A 11 -43.88 16.38 44.64
C ILE A 11 -44.95 15.31 44.40
N LEU A 12 -46.02 15.74 43.72
CA LEU A 12 -47.15 14.94 43.23
C LEU A 12 -46.66 13.68 42.49
N ALA A 13 -47.08 12.49 42.95
CA ALA A 13 -47.05 11.30 42.13
C ALA A 13 -48.37 11.22 41.35
N LEU A 14 -48.32 11.60 40.07
CA LEU A 14 -49.34 11.27 39.08
C LEU A 14 -49.42 9.74 38.95
N SER A 15 -50.62 9.21 39.10
CA SER A 15 -50.95 7.82 38.83
C SER A 15 -50.73 7.53 37.34
N PHE A 16 -49.88 6.55 37.05
CA PHE A 16 -49.74 5.98 35.71
C PHE A 16 -51.06 5.34 35.28
N GLY A 17 -51.75 5.99 34.35
CA GLY A 17 -52.68 5.32 33.45
C GLY A 17 -51.86 4.65 32.34
N SER A 18 -51.93 3.33 32.26
CA SER A 18 -51.35 2.55 31.17
C SER A 18 -52.03 2.92 29.85
N ASN A 19 -51.34 3.71 29.01
CA ASN A 19 -51.64 3.81 27.59
C ASN A 19 -51.25 2.48 26.95
N VAL A 20 -52.24 1.66 26.59
CA VAL A 20 -52.02 0.54 25.66
C VAL A 20 -51.70 1.18 24.30
N SER A 21 -50.48 0.95 23.81
CA SER A 21 -49.99 1.47 22.53
C SER A 21 -50.80 0.91 21.36
N ALA A 22 -51.05 1.72 20.34
CA ALA A 22 -51.75 1.34 19.10
C ALA A 22 -51.03 0.27 18.23
N LEU A 23 -49.90 -0.30 18.70
CA LEU A 23 -49.11 -1.28 17.95
C LEU A 23 -49.61 -2.73 18.07
N GLU A 24 -50.35 -3.09 19.14
CA GLU A 24 -50.77 -4.46 19.41
C GLU A 24 -52.27 -4.57 19.68
N SER A 25 -52.91 -5.59 19.10
CA SER A 25 -54.32 -5.91 19.34
C SER A 25 -54.51 -6.41 20.78
N PRO A 26 -55.39 -5.81 21.60
CA PRO A 26 -55.55 -6.21 23.01
C PRO A 26 -56.08 -7.63 23.21
N LEU A 27 -56.88 -8.12 22.27
CA LEU A 27 -57.44 -9.47 22.26
C LEU A 27 -57.26 -10.11 20.88
N PRO A 28 -57.03 -11.44 20.82
CA PRO A 28 -56.96 -12.14 19.54
C PRO A 28 -58.37 -12.21 18.91
N VAL A 29 -58.45 -11.77 17.67
CA VAL A 29 -59.64 -11.85 16.82
C VAL A 29 -59.24 -12.47 15.48
N GLY A 30 -60.21 -12.88 14.69
CA GLY A 30 -59.94 -13.42 13.37
C GLY A 30 -60.97 -12.99 12.34
N TYR A 31 -60.57 -13.08 11.09
CA TYR A 31 -61.38 -12.70 9.94
C TYR A 31 -60.98 -13.53 8.73
N PHE A 32 -61.95 -13.99 7.94
CA PHE A 32 -61.74 -14.63 6.65
C PHE A 32 -63.03 -14.63 5.83
N CYS A 33 -62.97 -14.88 4.54
CA CYS A 33 -64.10 -14.87 3.61
C CYS A 33 -64.09 -16.12 2.75
N ASN A 34 -65.23 -16.48 2.17
CA ASN A 34 -65.27 -17.63 1.27
C ASN A 34 -64.29 -17.45 0.09
N PRO A 35 -63.56 -18.51 -0.32
CA PRO A 35 -63.70 -19.91 0.11
C PRO A 35 -62.84 -20.30 1.33
N ASP A 36 -62.14 -19.38 1.96
CA ASP A 36 -61.24 -19.68 3.07
C ASP A 36 -62.02 -20.18 4.30
N SER A 37 -61.36 -21.01 5.10
CA SER A 37 -61.96 -21.63 6.30
C SER A 37 -61.18 -21.34 7.59
N ALA A 38 -60.17 -20.48 7.52
CA ALA A 38 -59.30 -20.12 8.63
C ALA A 38 -59.04 -18.62 8.60
N SER A 39 -58.86 -18.02 9.78
CA SER A 39 -58.53 -16.60 9.90
C SER A 39 -57.27 -16.27 9.11
N ILE A 40 -57.25 -15.07 8.53
CA ILE A 40 -56.02 -14.43 8.05
C ILE A 40 -54.99 -14.33 9.17
N VAL A 41 -53.73 -14.18 8.76
CA VAL A 41 -52.60 -13.92 9.64
C VAL A 41 -52.31 -12.43 9.64
N ASP A 42 -52.13 -11.85 10.83
CA ASP A 42 -51.84 -10.42 10.99
C ASP A 42 -50.59 -10.02 10.19
N GLY A 43 -50.73 -8.99 9.33
CA GLY A 43 -49.64 -8.45 8.50
C GLY A 43 -49.38 -9.19 7.19
N GLN A 44 -50.16 -10.22 6.83
CA GLN A 44 -50.01 -10.88 5.53
C GLN A 44 -50.89 -10.26 4.45
N HIS A 45 -50.57 -10.56 3.19
CA HIS A 45 -51.45 -10.25 2.07
C HIS A 45 -52.73 -11.10 2.14
N TYR A 46 -53.87 -10.47 1.88
CA TYR A 46 -55.15 -11.15 1.80
C TYR A 46 -56.08 -10.50 0.77
N LEU A 47 -56.61 -11.33 -0.12
CA LEU A 47 -57.59 -10.93 -1.13
C LEU A 47 -58.88 -11.74 -0.97
N PRO A 48 -59.88 -11.20 -0.26
CA PRO A 48 -61.13 -11.92 -0.04
C PRO A 48 -61.88 -12.12 -1.36
N GLN A 49 -62.30 -13.35 -1.64
CA GLN A 49 -62.86 -13.72 -2.95
C GLN A 49 -64.36 -13.49 -3.04
N SER A 50 -65.12 -13.86 -2.00
CA SER A 50 -66.57 -13.76 -1.99
C SER A 50 -67.15 -13.76 -0.57
N ASP A 51 -68.33 -13.16 -0.43
CA ASP A 51 -69.16 -13.33 0.75
C ASP A 51 -69.67 -14.79 0.93
N PRO A 52 -70.08 -15.15 2.16
CA PRO A 52 -69.97 -14.35 3.36
C PRO A 52 -68.57 -14.38 3.99
N CYS A 53 -68.27 -13.33 4.76
CA CYS A 53 -67.07 -13.22 5.59
C CYS A 53 -67.38 -13.56 7.05
N THR A 54 -66.43 -14.21 7.70
CA THR A 54 -66.55 -14.76 9.04
C THR A 54 -65.66 -13.99 10.02
N TYR A 55 -66.29 -13.45 11.05
CA TYR A 55 -65.67 -12.71 12.15
C TYR A 55 -65.52 -13.63 13.37
N LEU A 56 -64.29 -13.83 13.85
CA LEU A 56 -63.95 -14.65 15.01
C LEU A 56 -63.64 -13.77 16.23
N SER A 57 -64.38 -13.96 17.31
CA SER A 57 -64.32 -13.09 18.51
C SER A 57 -64.47 -13.85 19.83
N SER A 58 -63.99 -15.08 19.89
CA SER A 58 -64.06 -15.94 21.09
C SER A 58 -63.38 -15.34 22.32
N ALA A 59 -62.36 -14.48 22.13
CA ALA A 59 -61.63 -13.84 23.21
C ALA A 59 -62.37 -12.66 23.86
N LEU A 60 -63.39 -12.10 23.20
CA LEU A 60 -64.16 -10.98 23.74
C LEU A 60 -65.17 -11.45 24.78
N SER A 61 -65.50 -10.58 25.73
CA SER A 61 -66.50 -10.89 26.76
C SER A 61 -67.92 -11.04 26.18
N PHE A 62 -68.82 -11.62 26.98
CA PHE A 62 -70.18 -11.98 26.56
C PHE A 62 -71.05 -10.75 26.21
N GLY A 63 -71.75 -10.82 25.06
CA GLY A 63 -72.88 -9.97 24.65
C GLY A 63 -72.67 -9.17 23.33
N PRO A 64 -73.50 -8.15 23.00
CA PRO A 64 -73.49 -7.46 21.70
C PRO A 64 -72.13 -6.97 21.17
N ARG A 65 -71.78 -7.33 19.94
CA ARG A 65 -70.51 -6.93 19.31
C ARG A 65 -70.74 -6.26 17.95
N ALA A 66 -69.73 -5.53 17.49
CA ALA A 66 -69.62 -5.10 16.11
C ALA A 66 -68.29 -5.54 15.51
N GLY A 67 -68.32 -5.92 14.24
CA GLY A 67 -67.14 -6.20 13.41
C GLY A 67 -67.11 -5.21 12.26
N VAL A 68 -65.98 -4.56 12.02
CA VAL A 68 -65.85 -3.46 11.06
C VAL A 68 -64.58 -3.62 10.25
N LEU A 69 -64.69 -3.52 8.93
CA LEU A 69 -63.58 -3.51 7.98
C LEU A 69 -63.17 -2.06 7.67
N TYR A 70 -61.87 -1.79 7.78
CA TYR A 70 -61.27 -0.48 7.54
C TYR A 70 -60.21 -0.55 6.46
N ARG A 71 -60.05 0.57 5.75
CA ARG A 71 -58.98 0.86 4.78
C ARG A 71 -58.01 1.86 5.38
N GLY A 72 -56.71 1.55 5.39
CA GLY A 72 -55.65 2.30 6.06
C GLY A 72 -55.17 1.60 7.34
N THR A 73 -54.42 2.32 8.18
CA THR A 73 -53.84 1.78 9.41
C THR A 73 -54.65 2.17 10.66
N VAL A 74 -54.46 1.46 11.77
CA VAL A 74 -55.13 1.78 13.04
C VAL A 74 -54.77 3.21 13.48
N GLY A 75 -55.79 4.06 13.60
CA GLY A 75 -55.62 5.48 13.92
C GLY A 75 -55.52 6.41 12.71
N SER A 76 -55.47 5.87 11.49
CA SER A 76 -55.47 6.62 10.22
C SER A 76 -56.15 5.81 9.13
N SER A 77 -57.48 5.73 9.17
CA SER A 77 -58.26 4.85 8.29
C SER A 77 -59.63 5.40 7.90
N THR A 78 -60.28 4.72 6.96
CA THR A 78 -61.66 4.94 6.55
C THR A 78 -62.48 3.67 6.69
N THR A 79 -63.73 3.79 7.13
CA THR A 79 -64.65 2.66 7.27
C THR A 79 -65.11 2.17 5.90
N ILE A 80 -64.94 0.88 5.61
CA ILE A 80 -65.51 0.27 4.40
C ILE A 80 -66.92 -0.24 4.68
N THR A 81 -67.06 -1.11 5.67
CA THR A 81 -68.32 -1.74 6.05
C THR A 81 -68.27 -2.22 7.48
N GLY A 82 -69.43 -2.39 8.12
CA GLY A 82 -69.51 -2.86 9.49
C GLY A 82 -70.83 -3.58 9.79
N HIS A 83 -70.74 -4.58 10.66
CA HIS A 83 -71.82 -5.51 10.98
C HIS A 83 -72.08 -5.60 12.47
N SER A 84 -73.32 -5.90 12.82
CA SER A 84 -73.66 -6.31 14.18
C SER A 84 -73.54 -7.82 14.32
N ILE A 85 -72.42 -8.28 14.88
CA ILE A 85 -72.03 -9.70 14.89
C ILE A 85 -72.64 -10.52 16.06
N GLY A 86 -73.79 -10.07 16.57
CA GLY A 86 -74.57 -10.77 17.61
C GLY A 86 -73.97 -10.76 19.03
N ALA A 87 -74.61 -11.52 19.92
CA ALA A 87 -74.25 -11.63 21.35
C ALA A 87 -73.85 -13.06 21.79
N PHE A 88 -74.15 -14.05 20.96
CA PHE A 88 -74.06 -15.48 21.26
C PHE A 88 -73.32 -16.20 20.12
N GLY A 89 -72.00 -16.06 20.08
CA GLY A 89 -71.15 -16.78 19.12
C GLY A 89 -69.69 -16.42 19.25
N ALA A 90 -68.80 -17.42 19.18
CA ALA A 90 -67.37 -17.22 18.93
C ALA A 90 -67.10 -16.75 17.48
N THR A 91 -68.11 -16.89 16.62
CA THR A 91 -68.07 -16.76 15.17
C THR A 91 -69.38 -16.12 14.72
N SER A 92 -69.33 -15.12 13.84
CA SER A 92 -70.49 -14.69 13.05
C SER A 92 -70.09 -14.57 11.58
N THR A 93 -71.06 -14.78 10.70
CA THR A 93 -70.85 -14.85 9.26
C THR A 93 -71.77 -13.79 8.63
N GLU A 94 -71.17 -12.82 7.97
CA GLU A 94 -71.82 -11.61 7.48
C GLU A 94 -71.61 -11.46 5.97
N SER A 95 -72.51 -10.73 5.30
CA SER A 95 -72.40 -10.42 3.87
C SER A 95 -72.40 -8.91 3.66
N GLY A 96 -71.82 -8.45 2.56
CA GLY A 96 -71.60 -7.04 2.26
C GLY A 96 -70.15 -6.61 2.42
N ASP A 97 -69.23 -7.55 2.68
CA ASP A 97 -67.79 -7.30 2.68
C ASP A 97 -67.27 -7.43 1.24
N VAL A 98 -67.70 -8.48 0.52
CA VAL A 98 -67.27 -8.75 -0.86
C VAL A 98 -68.41 -9.27 -1.76
N PRO A 99 -68.73 -8.61 -2.88
CA PRO A 99 -68.19 -7.33 -3.38
C PRO A 99 -68.99 -6.15 -2.83
N SER A 100 -68.34 -5.24 -2.11
CA SER A 100 -68.95 -3.96 -1.71
C SER A 100 -68.56 -2.84 -2.68
N ALA A 101 -69.48 -1.90 -2.97
CA ALA A 101 -69.15 -0.70 -3.73
C ALA A 101 -68.07 0.15 -3.06
N ASN A 102 -67.88 -0.01 -1.75
CA ASN A 102 -66.90 0.72 -0.94
C ASN A 102 -65.47 0.15 -1.09
N LEU A 103 -65.30 -1.01 -1.72
CA LEU A 103 -64.00 -1.54 -2.14
C LEU A 103 -63.57 -1.03 -3.53
N GLN A 104 -64.39 -0.21 -4.20
CA GLN A 104 -63.99 0.40 -5.47
C GLN A 104 -62.79 1.32 -5.27
N GLY A 105 -61.68 0.99 -5.95
CA GLY A 105 -60.45 1.77 -5.92
C GLY A 105 -59.47 1.40 -4.80
N VAL A 106 -59.66 0.29 -4.09
CA VAL A 106 -58.59 -0.32 -3.28
C VAL A 106 -57.59 -1.00 -4.22
N GLN A 107 -56.32 -0.63 -4.10
CA GLN A 107 -55.22 -1.15 -4.91
C GLN A 107 -54.49 -2.30 -4.22
N GLN A 108 -53.70 -3.05 -4.99
CA GLN A 108 -52.82 -4.09 -4.45
C GLN A 108 -51.78 -3.46 -3.50
N GLY A 109 -51.52 -4.10 -2.36
CA GLY A 109 -50.57 -3.65 -1.34
C GLY A 109 -51.14 -2.60 -0.36
N GLU A 110 -52.41 -2.21 -0.47
CA GLU A 110 -52.98 -1.23 0.46
C GLU A 110 -53.21 -1.81 1.86
N ASP A 111 -52.84 -1.04 2.89
CA ASP A 111 -53.10 -1.38 4.29
C ASP A 111 -54.60 -1.51 4.60
N MET A 112 -54.98 -2.61 5.26
CA MET A 112 -56.35 -2.90 5.68
C MET A 112 -56.35 -3.50 7.09
N PHE A 113 -57.46 -3.36 7.80
CA PHE A 113 -57.67 -4.15 9.01
C PHE A 113 -59.14 -4.37 9.32
N VAL A 114 -59.42 -5.44 10.05
CA VAL A 114 -60.72 -5.73 10.64
C VAL A 114 -60.64 -5.53 12.15
N ALA A 115 -61.52 -4.71 12.71
CA ALA A 115 -61.67 -4.55 14.16
C ALA A 115 -62.97 -5.18 14.65
N ILE A 116 -62.91 -5.86 15.79
CA ILE A 116 -64.06 -6.41 16.50
C ILE A 116 -64.08 -5.88 17.92
N TYR A 117 -65.18 -5.28 18.34
CA TYR A 117 -65.31 -4.69 19.68
C TYR A 117 -66.67 -4.94 20.32
N ARG A 118 -66.67 -4.96 21.66
CA ARG A 118 -67.88 -5.07 22.48
C ARG A 118 -68.65 -3.75 22.53
N ILE A 119 -69.99 -3.84 22.51
CA ILE A 119 -70.88 -2.68 22.69
C ILE A 119 -71.70 -2.86 23.98
N PHE A 120 -71.36 -2.11 25.02
CA PHE A 120 -72.15 -2.02 26.27
C PHE A 120 -73.28 -1.00 26.17
N ALA A 121 -73.07 0.07 25.42
CA ALA A 121 -74.06 1.11 25.16
C ALA A 121 -73.90 1.68 23.74
N SER A 122 -75.02 2.11 23.13
CA SER A 122 -75.05 2.52 21.72
C SER A 122 -74.10 3.67 21.36
N PHE A 123 -73.75 4.54 22.32
CA PHE A 123 -72.82 5.65 22.11
C PHE A 123 -71.34 5.21 21.95
N GLN A 124 -70.99 3.96 22.28
CA GLN A 124 -69.60 3.49 22.24
C GLN A 124 -69.12 3.13 20.83
N GLY A 125 -70.02 2.74 19.92
CA GLY A 125 -69.68 2.45 18.53
C GLY A 125 -68.96 3.62 17.84
N PRO A 126 -69.54 4.84 17.86
CA PRO A 126 -68.89 6.03 17.32
C PRO A 126 -67.54 6.37 17.96
N LEU A 127 -67.32 6.01 19.23
CA LEU A 127 -66.04 6.25 19.91
C LEU A 127 -64.95 5.27 19.45
N PHE A 128 -65.30 4.00 19.23
CA PHE A 128 -64.37 3.04 18.60
C PHE A 128 -64.07 3.42 17.15
N ASP A 129 -65.07 3.82 16.36
CA ASP A 129 -64.86 4.28 14.98
C ASP A 129 -63.91 5.48 14.93
N ALA A 130 -64.08 6.47 15.83
CA ALA A 130 -63.17 7.62 15.93
C ALA A 130 -61.74 7.22 16.33
N TYR A 131 -61.60 6.28 17.26
CA TYR A 131 -60.29 5.74 17.65
C TYR A 131 -59.58 5.07 16.46
N PHE A 132 -60.26 4.20 15.73
CA PHE A 132 -59.67 3.47 14.60
C PHE A 132 -59.40 4.33 13.36
N LYS A 133 -60.17 5.39 13.13
CA LYS A 133 -60.03 6.24 11.93
C LYS A 133 -59.04 7.38 12.08
N THR A 134 -59.01 8.02 13.25
CA THR A 134 -58.23 9.25 13.42
C THR A 134 -57.32 9.22 14.64
N GLY A 135 -57.28 8.10 15.38
CA GLY A 135 -56.53 7.99 16.62
C GLY A 135 -57.07 8.91 17.72
N ALA A 136 -58.30 9.42 17.57
CA ALA A 136 -58.86 10.41 18.47
C ALA A 136 -59.44 9.75 19.73
N GLY A 137 -58.94 10.16 20.89
CA GLY A 137 -59.38 9.66 22.19
C GLY A 137 -58.80 8.28 22.52
N THR A 138 -59.23 7.73 23.67
CA THR A 138 -58.90 6.35 24.06
C THR A 138 -60.08 5.42 23.76
N PRO A 139 -59.83 4.13 23.44
CA PRO A 139 -60.92 3.18 23.25
C PRO A 139 -61.80 3.13 24.52
N PRO A 140 -63.13 3.01 24.38
CA PRO A 140 -64.06 3.02 25.53
C PRO A 140 -63.78 1.96 26.60
N HIS A 141 -63.13 0.86 26.24
CA HIS A 141 -62.67 -0.23 27.10
C HIS A 141 -61.72 -1.15 26.33
N ASN A 142 -61.09 -2.11 27.01
CA ASN A 142 -60.12 -3.06 26.42
C ASN A 142 -60.75 -4.33 25.82
N ASP A 143 -62.09 -4.46 25.82
CA ASP A 143 -62.80 -5.60 25.23
C ASP A 143 -62.99 -5.46 23.70
N TYR A 144 -61.86 -5.42 23.00
CA TYR A 144 -61.76 -5.37 21.53
C TYR A 144 -60.48 -6.02 21.02
N GLY A 145 -60.46 -6.36 19.73
CA GLY A 145 -59.25 -6.73 19.01
C GLY A 145 -59.34 -6.31 17.55
N PHE A 146 -58.21 -6.35 16.85
CA PHE A 146 -58.13 -6.11 15.42
C PHE A 146 -57.09 -7.03 14.76
N ILE A 147 -57.21 -7.21 13.45
CA ILE A 147 -56.26 -7.96 12.63
C ILE A 147 -55.99 -7.20 11.32
N ARG A 148 -54.71 -7.01 11.00
CA ARG A 148 -54.19 -6.24 9.86
C ARG A 148 -53.84 -7.15 8.71
N PHE A 149 -53.94 -6.64 7.49
CA PHE A 149 -53.50 -7.32 6.28
C PHE A 149 -53.28 -6.32 5.15
N GLU A 150 -52.51 -6.71 4.15
CA GLU A 150 -52.36 -5.94 2.91
C GLU A 150 -53.33 -6.46 1.86
N TRP A 151 -54.05 -5.57 1.19
CA TRP A 151 -55.03 -5.95 0.17
C TRP A 151 -54.34 -6.55 -1.05
N GLY A 152 -54.64 -7.80 -1.40
CA GLY A 152 -54.12 -8.42 -2.63
C GLY A 152 -53.56 -9.82 -2.43
N THR A 153 -52.99 -10.35 -3.50
CA THR A 153 -52.17 -11.57 -3.43
C THR A 153 -50.73 -11.18 -3.12
N PRO A 154 -49.95 -12.03 -2.41
CA PRO A 154 -48.51 -11.84 -2.30
C PRO A 154 -47.92 -11.61 -3.70
N PRO A 155 -46.90 -10.74 -3.86
CA PRO A 155 -46.14 -10.68 -5.10
C PRO A 155 -45.64 -12.10 -5.45
N PRO A 156 -45.44 -12.41 -6.75
CA PRO A 156 -44.75 -13.63 -7.14
C PRO A 156 -43.48 -13.76 -6.32
N LEU A 157 -43.11 -14.98 -5.90
CA LEU A 157 -41.75 -15.22 -5.40
C LEU A 157 -40.82 -14.69 -6.49
N GLU A 158 -40.05 -13.65 -6.16
CA GLU A 158 -39.07 -13.13 -7.10
C GLU A 158 -38.16 -14.29 -7.51
N PRO A 159 -37.73 -14.34 -8.78
CA PRO A 159 -36.67 -15.25 -9.16
C PRO A 159 -35.50 -15.09 -8.17
N ASP A 160 -34.79 -16.18 -7.90
CA ASP A 160 -33.64 -16.25 -6.97
C ASP A 160 -32.44 -15.35 -7.39
N GLU A 161 -32.64 -14.46 -8.37
CA GLU A 161 -31.65 -13.52 -8.91
C GLU A 161 -31.63 -12.25 -8.06
N PRO A 162 -30.46 -11.83 -7.56
CA PRO A 162 -30.35 -10.66 -6.69
C PRO A 162 -30.63 -9.36 -7.44
N ASP A 163 -31.16 -8.35 -6.73
CA ASP A 163 -31.27 -7.00 -7.26
C ASP A 163 -29.89 -6.46 -7.67
N PRO A 164 -29.80 -5.71 -8.78
CA PRO A 164 -28.51 -5.25 -9.28
C PRO A 164 -27.89 -4.24 -8.34
N VAL A 165 -26.62 -4.45 -8.00
CA VAL A 165 -25.86 -3.64 -7.05
C VAL A 165 -24.78 -2.82 -7.75
N ILE A 166 -24.58 -1.58 -7.28
CA ILE A 166 -23.52 -0.68 -7.74
C ILE A 166 -22.58 -0.36 -6.58
N ILE A 167 -21.30 -0.72 -6.75
CA ILE A 167 -20.22 -0.38 -5.82
C ILE A 167 -19.69 1.02 -6.13
N ILE A 168 -19.74 1.91 -5.15
CA ILE A 168 -19.32 3.32 -5.24
C ILE A 168 -18.08 3.54 -4.37
N PRO A 169 -16.89 3.75 -4.98
CA PRO A 169 -15.65 3.92 -4.24
C PRO A 169 -15.55 5.30 -3.57
N GLY A 170 -14.63 5.42 -2.62
CA GLY A 170 -14.22 6.67 -1.98
C GLY A 170 -13.12 7.42 -2.74
N ILE A 171 -12.52 8.41 -2.07
CA ILE A 171 -11.36 9.14 -2.58
C ILE A 171 -10.20 8.19 -2.87
N LEU A 172 -9.46 8.44 -3.96
CA LEU A 172 -8.40 7.56 -4.48
C LEU A 172 -8.86 6.19 -5.01
N GLY A 173 -10.13 5.81 -4.85
CA GLY A 173 -10.65 4.52 -5.29
C GLY A 173 -10.97 4.42 -6.79
N SER A 174 -10.38 5.28 -7.63
CA SER A 174 -10.51 5.21 -9.09
C SER A 174 -9.33 5.85 -9.79
N GLU A 175 -8.89 5.23 -10.90
CA GLU A 175 -7.86 5.78 -11.78
C GLU A 175 -8.13 5.42 -13.24
N LYS A 176 -7.66 6.26 -14.17
CA LYS A 176 -7.81 6.01 -15.61
C LYS A 176 -6.74 5.06 -16.14
N ASN A 177 -7.18 4.09 -16.94
CA ASN A 177 -6.28 3.34 -17.81
C ASN A 177 -5.91 4.18 -19.05
N SER A 178 -5.13 3.56 -19.93
CA SER A 178 -4.63 4.15 -21.17
C SER A 178 -5.67 4.48 -22.22
N ALA A 179 -6.80 3.76 -22.22
CA ALA A 179 -7.95 4.05 -23.05
C ALA A 179 -8.74 5.26 -22.52
N GLY A 180 -8.36 5.79 -21.36
CA GLY A 180 -9.04 6.89 -20.67
C GLY A 180 -10.28 6.44 -19.91
N GLU A 181 -10.47 5.14 -19.72
CA GLU A 181 -11.56 4.52 -18.98
C GLU A 181 -11.25 4.52 -17.49
N TRP A 182 -12.25 4.85 -16.66
CA TRP A 182 -12.11 4.80 -15.21
C TRP A 182 -12.19 3.36 -14.71
N ILE A 183 -11.18 2.94 -13.96
CA ILE A 183 -11.09 1.63 -13.32
C ILE A 183 -11.26 1.83 -11.81
N ILE A 184 -12.01 0.94 -11.15
CA ILE A 184 -12.17 0.98 -9.70
C ILE A 184 -10.89 0.49 -9.02
N ASP A 185 -10.33 1.36 -8.18
CA ASP A 185 -9.17 1.15 -7.34
C ASP A 185 -8.08 0.18 -7.85
N PRO A 186 -7.50 0.42 -9.04
CA PRO A 186 -6.49 -0.48 -9.60
C PRO A 186 -5.14 -0.37 -8.89
N ILE A 187 -4.99 0.54 -7.92
CA ILE A 187 -3.73 0.81 -7.21
C ILE A 187 -3.69 0.08 -5.87
N LEU A 188 -4.79 0.15 -5.10
CA LEU A 188 -4.83 -0.40 -3.74
C LEU A 188 -5.68 -1.66 -3.63
N HIS A 189 -6.54 -1.93 -4.62
CA HIS A 189 -7.38 -3.13 -4.66
C HIS A 189 -8.29 -3.31 -3.43
N THR A 190 -8.73 -2.18 -2.84
CA THR A 190 -9.55 -2.13 -1.61
C THR A 190 -10.91 -2.82 -1.78
N TYR A 191 -11.46 -2.81 -3.01
CA TYR A 191 -12.81 -3.32 -3.30
C TYR A 191 -12.80 -4.72 -3.92
N ASP A 192 -11.64 -5.26 -4.28
CA ASP A 192 -11.53 -6.50 -5.06
C ASP A 192 -12.13 -7.69 -4.32
N ASP A 193 -11.82 -7.86 -3.03
CA ASP A 193 -12.35 -8.96 -2.22
C ASP A 193 -13.89 -8.83 -2.06
N LEU A 194 -14.43 -7.62 -1.86
CA LEU A 194 -15.88 -7.39 -1.81
C LEU A 194 -16.56 -7.79 -3.13
N ILE A 195 -16.03 -7.30 -4.26
CA ILE A 195 -16.57 -7.60 -5.60
C ILE A 195 -16.48 -9.10 -5.89
N ALA A 196 -15.34 -9.72 -5.60
CA ALA A 196 -15.13 -11.15 -5.79
C ALA A 196 -16.01 -12.01 -4.88
N THR A 197 -16.26 -11.55 -3.64
CA THR A 197 -17.23 -12.19 -2.73
C THR A 197 -18.63 -12.12 -3.32
N LEU A 198 -19.08 -10.97 -3.84
CA LEU A 198 -20.40 -10.89 -4.47
C LEU A 198 -20.51 -11.84 -5.69
N ASP A 199 -19.51 -11.83 -6.57
CA ASP A 199 -19.43 -12.73 -7.75
C ASP A 199 -19.48 -14.21 -7.34
N ALA A 200 -18.67 -14.60 -6.35
CA ALA A 200 -18.65 -15.97 -5.83
C ALA A 200 -19.98 -16.40 -5.17
N ASN A 201 -20.89 -15.47 -4.88
CA ASN A 201 -22.19 -15.73 -4.27
C ASN A 201 -23.38 -15.33 -5.17
N HIS A 202 -23.25 -15.57 -6.46
CA HIS A 202 -24.33 -15.50 -7.47
C HIS A 202 -24.67 -14.11 -8.01
N TYR A 203 -23.90 -13.09 -7.67
CA TYR A 203 -23.83 -11.95 -8.56
C TYR A 203 -22.98 -12.30 -9.80
N THR A 204 -23.23 -11.63 -10.92
CA THR A 204 -22.49 -11.73 -12.18
C THR A 204 -22.06 -10.32 -12.60
N PRO A 205 -20.74 -10.06 -12.72
CA PRO A 205 -20.22 -8.79 -13.22
C PRO A 205 -20.86 -8.37 -14.54
N ASP A 206 -21.16 -7.07 -14.67
CA ASP A 206 -21.81 -6.44 -15.82
C ASP A 206 -23.24 -6.91 -16.15
N VAL A 207 -23.85 -7.75 -15.29
CA VAL A 207 -25.24 -8.20 -15.39
C VAL A 207 -26.07 -7.67 -14.22
N ASP A 208 -25.63 -7.96 -13.00
CA ASP A 208 -26.25 -7.53 -11.75
C ASP A 208 -25.23 -6.98 -10.73
N LEU A 209 -23.92 -7.12 -11.00
CA LEU A 209 -22.86 -6.50 -10.22
C LEU A 209 -22.10 -5.48 -11.04
N PHE A 210 -22.20 -4.23 -10.61
CA PHE A 210 -21.62 -3.10 -11.31
C PHE A 210 -20.73 -2.29 -10.38
N THR A 211 -19.76 -1.60 -10.99
CA THR A 211 -18.93 -0.62 -10.30
C THR A 211 -19.18 0.76 -10.90
N PHE A 212 -18.96 1.79 -10.09
CA PHE A 212 -19.05 3.18 -10.51
C PHE A 212 -17.75 3.91 -10.19
N PRO A 213 -16.64 3.64 -10.92
CA PRO A 213 -15.43 4.42 -10.79
C PRO A 213 -15.62 5.81 -11.42
N TYR A 214 -15.05 6.84 -10.80
CA TYR A 214 -15.25 8.23 -11.21
C TYR A 214 -14.03 9.10 -10.92
N ASN A 215 -14.03 10.31 -11.48
CA ASN A 215 -13.00 11.29 -11.13
C ASN A 215 -13.25 11.84 -9.73
N TRP A 216 -12.69 11.20 -8.72
CA TRP A 216 -12.84 11.59 -7.32
C TRP A 216 -12.30 12.99 -7.00
N ARG A 217 -11.58 13.64 -7.93
CA ARG A 217 -11.08 15.01 -7.76
C ARG A 217 -12.16 16.08 -8.00
N LYS A 218 -13.28 15.71 -8.65
CA LYS A 218 -14.39 16.60 -9.02
C LYS A 218 -15.43 16.73 -7.91
N SER A 219 -16.34 17.69 -8.07
CA SER A 219 -17.44 17.95 -7.13
C SER A 219 -18.35 16.73 -7.00
N ASN A 220 -18.75 16.36 -5.78
CA ASN A 220 -19.73 15.30 -5.52
C ASN A 220 -21.11 15.62 -6.14
N VAL A 221 -21.43 16.90 -6.38
CA VAL A 221 -22.64 17.32 -7.12
C VAL A 221 -22.57 16.89 -8.58
N GLU A 222 -21.43 17.09 -9.23
CA GLU A 222 -21.22 16.67 -10.62
C GLU A 222 -21.17 15.15 -10.71
N THR A 223 -20.49 14.49 -9.77
CA THR A 223 -20.43 13.03 -9.71
C THR A 223 -21.79 12.40 -9.48
N ALA A 224 -22.69 13.02 -8.70
CA ALA A 224 -24.04 12.49 -8.49
C ALA A 224 -24.88 12.49 -9.79
N VAL A 225 -24.62 13.41 -10.72
CA VAL A 225 -25.24 13.38 -12.06
C VAL A 225 -24.75 12.17 -12.84
N LEU A 226 -23.44 11.89 -12.79
CA LEU A 226 -22.86 10.69 -13.41
C LEU A 226 -23.37 9.40 -12.76
N LEU A 227 -23.61 9.41 -11.44
CA LEU A 227 -24.22 8.27 -10.74
C LEU A 227 -25.63 8.01 -11.27
N LYS A 228 -26.44 9.05 -11.47
CA LYS A 228 -27.75 8.91 -12.12
C LYS A 228 -27.63 8.25 -13.50
N GLU A 229 -26.71 8.72 -14.34
CA GLU A 229 -26.49 8.14 -15.68
C GLU A 229 -26.07 6.66 -15.59
N LYS A 230 -25.25 6.30 -14.59
CA LYS A 230 -24.87 4.90 -14.34
C LYS A 230 -26.08 4.07 -13.91
N ILE A 231 -26.93 4.57 -13.03
CA ILE A 231 -28.17 3.89 -12.59
C ILE A 231 -29.10 3.68 -13.79
N ASP A 232 -29.31 4.71 -14.64
CA ASP A 232 -30.11 4.60 -15.87
C ASP A 232 -29.56 3.50 -16.80
N ALA A 233 -28.22 3.42 -16.94
CA ALA A 233 -27.56 2.40 -17.75
C ALA A 233 -27.71 0.99 -17.17
N VAL A 234 -27.57 0.82 -15.85
CA VAL A 234 -27.77 -0.46 -15.17
C VAL A 234 -29.21 -0.92 -15.32
N LYS A 235 -30.19 -0.03 -15.08
CA LYS A 235 -31.62 -0.29 -15.26
C LYS A 235 -31.96 -0.77 -16.67
N ALA A 236 -31.29 -0.23 -17.69
CA ALA A 236 -31.45 -0.67 -19.06
C ALA A 236 -30.86 -2.08 -19.33
N ILE A 237 -29.88 -2.52 -18.55
CA ILE A 237 -29.27 -3.86 -18.67
C ILE A 237 -30.12 -4.91 -17.95
N CYS A 238 -30.39 -4.71 -16.66
CA CYS A 238 -31.18 -5.63 -15.81
C CYS A 238 -32.66 -5.67 -16.19
N GLN A 239 -33.18 -4.65 -16.90
CA GLN A 239 -34.62 -4.43 -17.11
C GLN A 239 -35.40 -4.29 -15.78
N CYS A 240 -34.77 -3.68 -14.79
CA CYS A 240 -35.27 -3.51 -13.44
C CYS A 240 -35.69 -2.05 -13.15
N GLU A 241 -36.50 -1.87 -12.11
CA GLU A 241 -37.00 -0.53 -11.72
C GLU A 241 -36.07 0.19 -10.74
N LYS A 242 -35.30 -0.55 -9.95
CA LYS A 242 -34.41 -0.04 -8.91
C LYS A 242 -33.07 -0.76 -8.90
N VAL A 243 -32.10 -0.17 -8.23
CA VAL A 243 -30.79 -0.76 -7.97
C VAL A 243 -30.42 -0.61 -6.49
N ASP A 244 -29.50 -1.44 -6.03
CA ASP A 244 -28.86 -1.31 -4.73
C ASP A 244 -27.53 -0.56 -4.83
N LEU A 245 -27.19 0.21 -3.80
CA LEU A 245 -25.95 0.96 -3.74
C LEU A 245 -25.12 0.55 -2.51
N VAL A 246 -23.85 0.19 -2.74
CA VAL A 246 -22.86 0.02 -1.67
C VAL A 246 -21.82 1.12 -1.80
N ALA A 247 -21.82 2.06 -0.85
CA ALA A 247 -21.08 3.29 -0.97
C ALA A 247 -20.06 3.46 0.17
N HIS A 248 -18.77 3.52 -0.19
CA HIS A 248 -17.68 3.63 0.75
C HIS A 248 -17.18 5.07 0.89
N SER A 249 -16.95 5.52 2.12
CA SER A 249 -16.29 6.80 2.42
C SER A 249 -17.00 7.97 1.71
N MET A 250 -16.26 8.77 0.94
CA MET A 250 -16.79 9.87 0.12
C MET A 250 -17.86 9.42 -0.89
N GLY A 251 -17.82 8.17 -1.36
CA GLY A 251 -18.82 7.60 -2.26
C GLY A 251 -20.23 7.66 -1.68
N GLY A 252 -20.37 7.54 -0.35
CA GLY A 252 -21.65 7.72 0.33
C GLY A 252 -22.20 9.15 0.23
N LEU A 253 -21.34 10.17 0.14
CA LEU A 253 -21.78 11.54 -0.10
C LEU A 253 -22.28 11.75 -1.52
N VAL A 254 -21.72 11.02 -2.50
CA VAL A 254 -22.23 11.00 -3.89
C VAL A 254 -23.63 10.37 -3.93
N ALA A 255 -23.81 9.21 -3.30
CA ALA A 255 -25.10 8.54 -3.22
C ALA A 255 -26.17 9.40 -2.53
N ARG A 256 -25.82 10.01 -1.38
CA ARG A 256 -26.71 10.96 -0.69
C ARG A 256 -27.07 12.15 -1.57
N GLN A 257 -26.10 12.74 -2.26
CA GLN A 257 -26.35 13.87 -3.13
C GLN A 257 -27.32 13.52 -4.25
N TYR A 258 -27.26 12.31 -4.82
CA TYR A 258 -28.24 11.85 -5.80
C TYR A 258 -29.64 11.73 -5.17
N ILE A 259 -29.78 10.93 -4.10
CA ILE A 259 -31.07 10.60 -3.48
C ILE A 259 -31.77 11.82 -2.88
N GLN A 260 -31.02 12.76 -2.32
CA GLN A 260 -31.57 13.98 -1.72
C GLN A 260 -31.83 15.10 -2.74
N SER A 261 -31.44 14.92 -4.00
CA SER A 261 -31.66 15.91 -5.06
C SER A 261 -33.08 15.84 -5.63
N ASP A 262 -33.49 16.91 -6.29
CA ASP A 262 -34.77 16.95 -7.03
C ASP A 262 -34.73 16.09 -8.31
N ALA A 263 -33.57 15.52 -8.66
CA ALA A 263 -33.40 14.62 -9.80
C ALA A 263 -33.59 13.13 -9.43
N TYR A 264 -33.74 12.82 -8.14
CA TYR A 264 -33.95 11.45 -7.67
C TYR A 264 -35.24 10.87 -8.24
N GLN A 265 -35.16 9.68 -8.85
CA GLN A 265 -36.28 9.05 -9.56
C GLN A 265 -36.94 7.92 -8.78
N GLN A 266 -36.67 7.80 -7.47
CA GLN A 266 -37.14 6.68 -6.65
C GLN A 266 -36.67 5.31 -7.18
N ASP A 267 -35.46 5.30 -7.75
CA ASP A 267 -34.85 4.19 -8.48
C ASP A 267 -33.69 3.53 -7.72
N VAL A 268 -33.61 3.76 -6.41
CA VAL A 268 -32.71 3.07 -5.49
C VAL A 268 -33.56 2.30 -4.48
N ASP A 269 -33.24 1.02 -4.25
CA ASP A 269 -33.93 0.21 -3.25
C ASP A 269 -33.20 0.23 -1.92
N GLN A 270 -31.96 -0.26 -1.89
CA GLN A 270 -31.10 -0.22 -0.71
C GLN A 270 -29.89 0.72 -0.89
N LEU A 271 -29.47 1.34 0.22
CA LEU A 271 -28.21 2.06 0.32
C LEU A 271 -27.44 1.63 1.57
N ILE A 272 -26.30 0.99 1.33
CA ILE A 272 -25.38 0.53 2.36
C ILE A 272 -24.19 1.49 2.42
N PHE A 273 -24.09 2.26 3.50
CA PHE A 273 -22.94 3.11 3.78
C PHE A 273 -21.83 2.33 4.48
N LEU A 274 -20.60 2.48 3.99
CA LEU A 274 -19.39 1.97 4.64
C LEU A 274 -18.53 3.17 5.06
N GLY A 275 -18.57 3.55 6.34
CA GLY A 275 -17.70 4.61 6.89
C GLY A 275 -17.93 6.00 6.27
N THR A 276 -19.16 6.36 5.91
CA THR A 276 -19.43 7.63 5.23
C THR A 276 -19.27 8.84 6.18
N PRO A 277 -18.50 9.89 5.81
CA PRO A 277 -18.33 11.08 6.63
C PRO A 277 -19.53 12.04 6.50
N HIS A 278 -20.68 11.68 7.08
CA HIS A 278 -21.91 12.45 6.90
C HIS A 278 -21.84 13.89 7.44
N LEU A 279 -20.97 14.19 8.41
CA LEU A 279 -20.65 15.54 8.89
C LEU A 279 -19.24 16.00 8.50
N GLY A 280 -18.60 15.29 7.56
CA GLY A 280 -17.24 15.52 7.09
C GLY A 280 -16.20 14.91 8.04
N ALA A 281 -14.93 15.09 7.70
CA ALA A 281 -13.82 14.60 8.50
C ALA A 281 -12.87 15.76 8.80
N PRO A 282 -12.53 16.03 10.07
CA PRO A 282 -11.50 17.02 10.41
C PRO A 282 -10.18 16.77 9.67
N LYS A 283 -9.86 15.51 9.31
CA LYS A 283 -8.63 15.14 8.57
C LYS A 283 -8.48 15.92 7.26
N ALA A 284 -9.59 16.23 6.58
CA ALA A 284 -9.59 16.99 5.32
C ALA A 284 -9.00 18.40 5.47
N TYR A 285 -9.01 18.98 6.69
CA TYR A 285 -8.38 20.27 6.98
C TYR A 285 -6.88 20.26 6.68
N LEU A 286 -6.18 19.17 6.96
CA LEU A 286 -4.73 19.06 6.72
C LEU A 286 -4.41 19.21 5.24
N MET A 287 -5.23 18.61 4.38
CA MET A 287 -5.04 18.65 2.93
C MET A 287 -5.43 20.01 2.37
N TRP A 288 -6.58 20.54 2.80
CA TRP A 288 -7.11 21.81 2.30
C TRP A 288 -6.27 23.02 2.73
N GLU A 289 -5.87 23.08 4.00
CA GLU A 289 -5.18 24.24 4.58
C GLU A 289 -3.66 24.06 4.64
N GLY A 290 -3.19 22.84 4.85
CA GLY A 290 -1.77 22.53 5.02
C GLY A 290 -1.08 22.00 3.78
N GLY A 291 -1.85 21.61 2.74
CA GLY A 291 -1.30 20.95 1.56
C GLY A 291 -0.68 19.59 1.86
N THR A 292 -1.10 18.92 2.94
CA THR A 292 -0.61 17.59 3.36
C THR A 292 -1.78 16.65 3.59
N VAL A 293 -1.69 15.42 3.10
CA VAL A 293 -2.78 14.43 3.17
C VAL A 293 -2.91 13.75 4.54
N GLY A 294 -1.94 13.96 5.44
CA GLY A 294 -1.91 13.40 6.78
C GLY A 294 -0.88 14.06 7.68
N ALA A 295 -0.79 13.56 8.91
CA ALA A 295 0.19 14.01 9.90
C ALA A 295 1.46 13.14 9.82
N PRO A 296 2.67 13.70 9.91
CA PRO A 296 3.91 12.91 9.93
C PRO A 296 4.04 12.04 11.20
N PRO A 297 4.58 10.80 11.11
CA PRO A 297 4.84 10.07 9.86
C PRO A 297 3.53 9.67 9.18
N LEU A 298 3.50 9.79 7.84
CA LEU A 298 2.32 9.45 7.05
C LEU A 298 2.04 7.94 7.12
N SER A 299 0.77 7.55 7.09
CA SER A 299 0.37 6.16 6.89
C SER A 299 0.75 5.66 5.49
N PHE A 300 0.66 4.35 5.25
CA PHE A 300 0.81 3.79 3.91
C PHE A 300 -0.11 4.48 2.88
N PHE A 301 -1.41 4.54 3.17
CA PHE A 301 -2.41 5.17 2.30
C PHE A 301 -2.07 6.65 2.04
N ASP A 302 -1.75 7.41 3.09
CA ASP A 302 -1.41 8.83 2.98
C ASP A 302 -0.11 9.03 2.16
N SER A 303 0.83 8.09 2.24
CA SER A 303 2.07 8.15 1.46
C SER A 303 1.82 7.91 -0.02
N VAL A 304 1.00 6.91 -0.38
CA VAL A 304 0.58 6.66 -1.78
C VAL A 304 -0.19 7.86 -2.32
N PHE A 305 -1.18 8.33 -1.56
CA PHE A 305 -2.03 9.45 -1.97
C PHE A 305 -1.19 10.72 -2.22
N ARG A 306 -0.24 11.01 -1.33
CA ARG A 306 0.67 12.14 -1.50
C ARG A 306 1.49 12.04 -2.79
N LYS A 307 2.07 10.88 -3.07
CA LYS A 307 2.96 10.70 -4.24
C LYS A 307 2.23 10.84 -5.57
N ILE A 308 1.00 10.35 -5.65
CA ILE A 308 0.14 10.50 -6.84
C ILE A 308 -0.18 11.99 -7.08
N LEU A 309 -0.59 12.71 -6.03
CA LEU A 309 -0.91 14.13 -6.15
C LEU A 309 0.32 15.01 -6.45
N GLU A 310 1.49 14.68 -5.90
CA GLU A 310 2.75 15.36 -6.20
C GLU A 310 3.12 15.23 -7.68
N HIS A 311 2.91 14.03 -8.27
CA HIS A 311 3.14 13.80 -9.69
C HIS A 311 2.16 14.59 -10.57
N GLU A 312 0.85 14.55 -10.26
CA GLU A 312 -0.14 15.36 -10.97
C GLU A 312 0.14 16.86 -10.90
N GLY A 313 0.49 17.35 -9.71
CA GLY A 313 0.85 18.75 -9.49
C GLY A 313 2.07 19.15 -10.32
N TYR A 314 3.07 18.27 -10.40
CA TYR A 314 4.27 18.47 -11.21
C TYR A 314 3.95 18.56 -12.71
N GLU A 315 3.20 17.59 -13.27
CA GLU A 315 2.84 17.56 -14.70
C GLU A 315 2.00 18.79 -15.10
N LYS A 316 1.09 19.21 -14.23
CA LYS A 316 0.30 20.44 -14.42
C LYS A 316 1.06 21.73 -14.09
N ARG A 317 2.36 21.63 -13.73
CA ARG A 317 3.28 22.74 -13.46
C ARG A 317 2.87 23.63 -12.29
N TYR A 318 2.24 23.05 -11.28
CA TYR A 318 2.03 23.74 -10.01
C TYR A 318 3.33 23.80 -9.21
N PRO A 319 3.63 24.94 -8.55
CA PRO A 319 4.87 25.12 -7.81
C PRO A 319 4.91 24.35 -6.48
N SER A 320 3.76 23.86 -6.00
CA SER A 320 3.64 23.06 -4.80
C SER A 320 2.34 22.25 -4.80
N LEU A 321 2.28 21.21 -3.98
CA LEU A 321 1.05 20.44 -3.77
C LEU A 321 -0.08 21.35 -3.25
N PHE A 322 0.20 22.25 -2.31
CA PHE A 322 -0.80 23.23 -1.84
C PHE A 322 -1.37 24.09 -2.97
N ALA A 323 -0.51 24.58 -3.87
CA ALA A 323 -0.96 25.38 -5.02
C ALA A 323 -1.86 24.55 -5.95
N TYR A 324 -1.51 23.27 -6.19
CA TYR A 324 -2.36 22.36 -6.96
C TYR A 324 -3.74 22.17 -6.31
N LEU A 325 -3.76 21.81 -5.03
CA LEU A 325 -4.97 21.54 -4.26
C LEU A 325 -5.93 22.74 -4.19
N ARG A 326 -5.38 23.96 -4.06
CA ARG A 326 -6.16 25.20 -3.91
C ARG A 326 -6.56 25.85 -5.23
N THR A 327 -5.75 25.74 -6.28
CA THR A 327 -5.94 26.51 -7.52
C THR A 327 -6.67 25.73 -8.61
N GLU A 328 -6.47 24.41 -8.71
CA GLU A 328 -7.17 23.51 -9.63
C GLU A 328 -8.39 22.85 -8.96
N PRO A 329 -9.04 23.55 -8.01
CA PRO A 329 -9.58 23.00 -6.75
C PRO A 329 -9.98 21.54 -6.85
N ILE A 330 -9.33 20.68 -6.05
CA ILE A 330 -9.84 19.32 -5.78
C ILE A 330 -11.08 19.48 -4.90
N GLU A 331 -12.19 19.81 -5.55
CA GLU A 331 -13.41 20.30 -4.92
C GLU A 331 -14.01 19.28 -3.95
N SER A 332 -13.85 17.99 -4.24
CA SER A 332 -14.24 16.91 -3.33
C SER A 332 -13.56 16.99 -1.97
N VAL A 333 -12.31 17.43 -1.87
CA VAL A 333 -11.59 17.60 -0.60
C VAL A 333 -12.21 18.73 0.23
N ARG A 334 -12.58 19.85 -0.42
CA ARG A 334 -13.36 20.91 0.23
C ARG A 334 -14.69 20.38 0.74
N GLN A 335 -15.31 19.48 -0.01
CA GLN A 335 -16.58 18.85 0.31
C GLN A 335 -16.49 17.74 1.36
N LEU A 336 -15.28 17.38 1.80
CA LEU A 336 -15.02 16.49 2.94
C LEU A 336 -14.73 17.23 4.24
N LEU A 337 -14.52 18.55 4.20
CA LEU A 337 -14.30 19.36 5.41
C LEU A 337 -15.49 19.23 6.37
N SER A 338 -15.20 19.11 7.66
CA SER A 338 -16.25 18.95 8.65
C SER A 338 -17.11 20.20 8.79
N VAL A 339 -18.41 19.98 9.02
CA VAL A 339 -19.40 21.03 9.34
C VAL A 339 -19.72 21.10 10.84
N GLU A 340 -18.98 20.35 11.67
CA GLU A 340 -19.03 20.44 13.13
C GLU A 340 -18.01 21.47 13.66
N ASN A 341 -18.06 21.77 14.96
CA ASN A 341 -17.00 22.54 15.61
C ASN A 341 -15.80 21.62 15.85
N TYR A 342 -14.74 21.75 15.05
CA TYR A 342 -13.52 20.92 15.17
C TYR A 342 -12.24 21.71 15.43
N ILE A 343 -12.27 23.06 15.39
CA ILE A 343 -11.12 23.91 15.70
C ILE A 343 -11.25 24.46 17.12
N PHE A 344 -10.14 24.41 17.86
CA PHE A 344 -10.00 24.93 19.22
C PHE A 344 -8.99 26.09 19.25
N ASP A 345 -9.45 27.24 19.74
CA ASP A 345 -8.60 28.37 20.11
C ASP A 345 -8.21 28.21 21.59
N GLY A 346 -7.05 27.60 21.82
CA GLY A 346 -6.64 27.18 23.16
C GLY A 346 -7.49 26.01 23.69
N SER A 347 -8.39 26.28 24.63
CA SER A 347 -9.33 25.29 25.19
C SER A 347 -10.79 25.55 24.82
N THR A 348 -11.05 26.55 23.96
CA THR A 348 -12.40 26.96 23.58
C THR A 348 -12.69 26.54 22.15
N PHE A 349 -13.86 25.96 21.90
CA PHE A 349 -14.31 25.68 20.53
C PHE A 349 -14.53 26.97 19.76
N ARG A 350 -14.03 27.01 18.54
CA ARG A 350 -14.43 28.01 17.55
C ARG A 350 -15.75 27.58 16.92
N SER A 351 -16.72 28.48 16.87
CA SER A 351 -18.04 28.18 16.29
C SER A 351 -17.98 28.15 14.77
N TYR A 352 -18.28 27.03 14.14
CA TYR A 352 -18.48 26.95 12.69
C TYR A 352 -19.65 27.85 12.27
N PRO A 353 -19.56 28.60 11.15
CA PRO A 353 -18.46 28.66 10.18
C PRO A 353 -17.44 29.80 10.40
N ASP A 354 -17.42 30.45 11.57
CA ASP A 354 -16.57 31.63 11.80
C ASP A 354 -15.07 31.30 11.77
N LYS A 355 -14.32 31.89 10.84
CA LYS A 355 -12.92 31.54 10.52
C LYS A 355 -12.71 30.02 10.33
N TYR A 356 -13.52 29.40 9.49
CA TYR A 356 -13.33 28.03 8.99
C TYR A 356 -13.24 28.00 7.47
N PRO A 357 -12.56 27.01 6.88
CA PRO A 357 -12.82 26.65 5.50
C PRO A 357 -14.23 26.04 5.41
N MET A 358 -15.11 26.65 4.62
CA MET A 358 -16.53 26.31 4.58
C MET A 358 -16.85 25.17 3.59
N ASN A 359 -17.72 24.26 4.03
CA ASN A 359 -18.28 23.18 3.22
C ASN A 359 -19.77 23.40 2.94
N ALA A 360 -20.08 24.28 1.99
CA ALA A 360 -21.46 24.62 1.65
C ALA A 360 -22.26 23.42 1.11
N PHE A 361 -21.59 22.49 0.41
CA PHE A 361 -22.20 21.26 -0.10
C PHE A 361 -22.75 20.41 1.04
N LEU A 362 -21.90 20.08 2.03
CA LEU A 362 -22.29 19.17 3.10
C LEU A 362 -23.26 19.82 4.08
N SER A 363 -23.12 21.13 4.33
CA SER A 363 -24.13 21.89 5.09
C SER A 363 -25.51 21.77 4.43
N ALA A 364 -25.62 22.03 3.12
CA ALA A 364 -26.89 21.92 2.40
C ALA A 364 -27.44 20.47 2.38
N LEU A 365 -26.56 19.48 2.26
CA LEU A 365 -26.93 18.06 2.30
C LEU A 365 -27.47 17.65 3.68
N ASN A 366 -26.90 18.18 4.76
CA ASN A 366 -27.34 17.87 6.12
C ASN A 366 -28.61 18.65 6.52
N ASP A 367 -28.77 19.89 6.05
CA ASP A 367 -30.00 20.67 6.24
C ASP A 367 -31.23 19.99 5.60
N ASN A 368 -31.01 19.16 4.57
CA ASN A 368 -32.06 18.42 3.86
C ASN A 368 -32.01 16.90 4.12
N VAL A 369 -31.46 16.46 5.25
CA VAL A 369 -31.34 15.02 5.56
C VAL A 369 -32.70 14.32 5.63
N ASP A 370 -33.79 15.04 5.95
CA ASP A 370 -35.15 14.47 5.94
C ASP A 370 -35.56 13.93 4.56
N LYS A 371 -35.02 14.47 3.46
CA LYS A 371 -35.24 13.92 2.12
C LYS A 371 -34.63 12.53 1.96
N LEU A 372 -33.53 12.23 2.65
CA LEU A 372 -32.92 10.90 2.63
C LEU A 372 -33.84 9.89 3.32
N TYR A 373 -34.38 10.21 4.50
CA TYR A 373 -35.29 9.32 5.23
C TYR A 373 -36.68 9.16 4.59
N SER A 374 -37.15 10.19 3.88
CA SER A 374 -38.43 10.15 3.17
C SER A 374 -38.32 9.69 1.71
N SER A 375 -37.12 9.29 1.27
CA SER A 375 -36.85 8.87 -0.11
C SER A 375 -37.49 7.54 -0.50
N GLY A 376 -37.83 6.70 0.48
CA GLY A 376 -38.27 5.31 0.27
C GLY A 376 -37.12 4.30 0.09
N VAL A 377 -35.86 4.73 0.24
CA VAL A 377 -34.68 3.86 0.24
C VAL A 377 -34.51 3.19 1.60
N GLU A 378 -34.21 1.90 1.62
CA GLU A 378 -33.77 1.21 2.83
C GLU A 378 -32.29 1.48 3.09
N ILE A 379 -31.98 2.02 4.28
CA ILE A 379 -30.63 2.53 4.57
C ILE A 379 -29.97 1.67 5.65
N TYR A 380 -28.75 1.23 5.39
CA TYR A 380 -27.87 0.55 6.32
C TYR A 380 -26.58 1.34 6.51
N ASN A 381 -26.12 1.50 7.75
CA ASN A 381 -24.98 2.35 8.05
C ASN A 381 -23.91 1.62 8.87
N PHE A 382 -22.84 1.18 8.19
CA PHE A 382 -21.66 0.60 8.84
C PHE A 382 -20.72 1.71 9.32
N VAL A 383 -20.53 1.76 10.63
CA VAL A 383 -19.71 2.75 11.32
C VAL A 383 -18.48 2.07 11.91
N GLY A 384 -17.30 2.41 11.39
CA GLY A 384 -16.05 1.91 11.96
C GLY A 384 -15.72 2.59 13.29
N LYS A 385 -15.33 1.78 14.27
CA LYS A 385 -14.88 2.18 15.61
C LYS A 385 -13.70 1.30 16.01
N THR A 386 -12.50 1.75 15.67
CA THR A 386 -11.27 1.03 15.98
C THR A 386 -11.07 0.93 17.49
N PRO A 387 -10.48 -0.18 18.00
CA PRO A 387 -10.12 -0.29 19.41
C PRO A 387 -9.08 0.75 19.88
N VAL A 388 -8.31 1.30 18.93
CA VAL A 388 -7.29 2.32 19.16
C VAL A 388 -7.87 3.71 18.88
N ILE A 389 -7.63 4.67 19.78
CA ILE A 389 -8.01 6.07 19.60
C ILE A 389 -7.01 6.73 18.65
N SER A 390 -7.31 6.70 17.35
CA SER A 390 -6.43 7.23 16.29
C SER A 390 -7.11 8.28 15.42
N THR A 391 -8.44 8.35 15.38
CA THR A 391 -9.21 9.20 14.47
C THR A 391 -9.11 10.66 14.85
N MET A 392 -8.82 11.55 13.89
CA MET A 392 -8.76 12.98 14.17
C MET A 392 -10.17 13.58 14.33
N THR A 393 -10.49 14.04 15.54
CA THR A 393 -11.81 14.62 15.88
C THR A 393 -11.76 16.14 16.05
N GLY A 394 -10.56 16.72 16.14
CA GLY A 394 -10.39 18.17 16.21
C GLY A 394 -8.93 18.61 16.14
N LEU A 395 -8.74 19.92 16.18
CA LEU A 395 -7.45 20.59 16.02
C LEU A 395 -7.36 21.75 17.02
N LYS A 396 -6.35 21.74 17.87
CA LYS A 396 -5.94 22.91 18.63
C LYS A 396 -5.01 23.75 17.79
N VAL A 397 -5.41 24.98 17.50
CA VAL A 397 -4.70 25.86 16.59
C VAL A 397 -4.13 27.09 17.30
N ILE A 398 -3.10 27.66 16.69
CA ILE A 398 -2.53 28.96 17.05
C ILE A 398 -2.48 29.85 15.81
N GLU A 399 -2.60 31.16 16.00
CA GLU A 399 -2.38 32.14 14.92
C GLU A 399 -0.88 32.33 14.72
N THR A 400 -0.39 32.16 13.48
CA THR A 400 1.00 32.40 13.09
C THR A 400 1.08 32.70 11.59
N ASP A 401 1.93 33.66 11.21
CA ASP A 401 2.23 33.98 9.81
C ASP A 401 3.43 33.17 9.26
N GLU A 402 4.10 32.38 10.11
CA GLU A 402 5.33 31.66 9.76
C GLU A 402 5.16 30.71 8.56
N TYR A 403 3.99 30.09 8.47
CA TYR A 403 3.70 29.06 7.47
C TYR A 403 2.84 29.58 6.31
N ALA A 404 2.61 30.90 6.22
CA ALA A 404 1.82 31.48 5.14
C ALA A 404 2.40 31.07 3.76
N PRO A 405 1.55 30.71 2.78
CA PRO A 405 0.09 30.83 2.76
C PRO A 405 -0.67 29.61 3.31
N LEU A 406 -0.01 28.67 3.98
CA LEU A 406 -0.68 27.53 4.61
C LEU A 406 -1.43 27.95 5.87
N TRP A 407 -2.43 27.15 6.26
CA TRP A 407 -3.16 27.28 7.52
C TRP A 407 -3.86 28.64 7.71
N GLU A 408 -4.52 29.12 6.66
CA GLU A 408 -5.29 30.37 6.63
C GLU A 408 -6.26 30.47 7.84
N HIS A 409 -6.84 29.34 8.24
CA HIS A 409 -7.79 29.27 9.35
C HIS A 409 -7.18 28.77 10.68
N GLY A 410 -5.85 28.72 10.80
CA GLY A 410 -5.15 28.40 12.04
C GLY A 410 -4.21 27.20 11.90
N TYR A 411 -2.98 27.39 12.37
CA TYR A 411 -1.93 26.37 12.36
C TYR A 411 -2.13 25.37 13.52
N PRO A 412 -2.21 24.05 13.26
CA PRO A 412 -2.26 23.07 14.34
C PRO A 412 -0.98 23.13 15.19
N GLU A 413 -1.14 23.31 16.49
CA GLU A 413 -0.01 23.51 17.42
C GLU A 413 1.03 22.38 17.30
N GLY A 414 2.27 22.75 17.00
CA GLY A 414 3.39 21.80 16.87
C GLY A 414 3.26 20.78 15.74
N PHE A 415 2.48 21.08 14.69
CA PHE A 415 2.26 20.13 13.58
C PHE A 415 3.56 19.60 12.96
N TYR A 416 4.53 20.48 12.73
CA TYR A 416 5.84 20.15 12.16
C TYR A 416 6.91 19.79 13.20
N ASP A 417 6.55 19.78 14.48
CA ASP A 417 7.48 19.45 15.55
C ASP A 417 7.65 17.92 15.65
N ASN A 418 8.81 17.46 16.12
CA ASN A 418 9.07 16.04 16.41
C ASN A 418 8.26 15.50 17.62
N SER A 419 7.28 16.25 18.12
CA SER A 419 6.46 15.94 19.30
C SER A 419 5.18 15.17 18.96
N GLY A 420 4.99 14.75 17.71
CA GLY A 420 3.83 13.95 17.27
C GLY A 420 2.57 14.79 17.02
N SER A 421 2.75 16.05 16.58
CA SER A 421 1.67 16.98 16.23
C SER A 421 0.64 17.16 17.37
N PRO A 422 1.04 17.71 18.54
CA PRO A 422 0.22 17.77 19.74
C PRO A 422 -1.09 18.57 19.58
N GLY A 423 -1.18 19.44 18.56
CA GLY A 423 -2.40 20.12 18.19
C GLY A 423 -3.47 19.21 17.58
N LEU A 424 -3.16 18.00 17.14
CA LEU A 424 -4.15 17.06 16.58
C LEU A 424 -4.87 16.32 17.71
N ILE A 425 -6.18 16.55 17.83
CA ILE A 425 -7.02 15.89 18.83
C ILE A 425 -7.57 14.60 18.22
N ARG A 426 -7.34 13.48 18.91
CA ARG A 426 -7.77 12.15 18.48
C ARG A 426 -8.89 11.61 19.37
N GLY A 427 -9.82 10.87 18.76
CA GLY A 427 -11.01 10.30 19.38
C GLY A 427 -11.47 9.01 18.68
N ASP A 428 -12.69 8.58 19.02
CA ASP A 428 -13.32 7.38 18.45
C ASP A 428 -13.66 7.59 16.96
N GLY A 429 -13.43 6.55 16.16
CA GLY A 429 -13.80 6.49 14.74
C GLY A 429 -13.03 5.37 14.04
N ASP A 430 -12.88 5.47 12.72
CA ASP A 430 -12.26 4.43 11.88
C ASP A 430 -10.83 4.77 11.40
N ALA A 431 -10.12 5.62 12.14
CA ALA A 431 -8.85 6.29 11.79
C ALA A 431 -8.95 7.41 10.75
N THR A 432 -10.11 7.60 10.09
CA THR A 432 -10.36 8.70 9.13
C THR A 432 -11.56 9.55 9.53
N VAL A 433 -12.71 8.92 9.76
CA VAL A 433 -14.01 9.52 10.01
C VAL A 433 -14.37 9.39 11.50
N PRO A 434 -14.62 10.50 12.21
CA PRO A 434 -15.12 10.46 13.58
C PRO A 434 -16.44 9.72 13.71
N ILE A 435 -16.63 9.01 14.83
CA ILE A 435 -17.89 8.31 15.10
C ILE A 435 -19.11 9.25 15.11
N SER A 436 -18.94 10.52 15.53
CA SER A 436 -20.00 11.54 15.49
C SER A 436 -20.46 11.83 14.07
N SER A 437 -19.51 11.93 13.14
CA SER A 437 -19.77 12.16 11.73
C SER A 437 -20.42 10.95 11.07
N ALA A 438 -19.89 9.74 11.31
CA ALA A 438 -20.44 8.52 10.73
C ALA A 438 -21.86 8.17 11.25
N LYS A 439 -22.19 8.51 12.50
CA LYS A 439 -23.52 8.22 13.09
C LYS A 439 -24.59 9.30 12.88
N PHE A 440 -24.31 10.35 12.11
CA PHE A 440 -25.33 11.39 11.84
C PHE A 440 -26.56 10.80 11.13
N VAL A 441 -26.35 9.83 10.23
CA VAL A 441 -27.44 9.01 9.68
C VAL A 441 -27.71 7.86 10.64
N ILE A 442 -28.89 7.84 11.25
CA ILE A 442 -29.23 6.92 12.35
C ILE A 442 -29.99 5.66 11.93
N ALA A 443 -30.22 5.47 10.63
CA ALA A 443 -30.87 4.28 10.09
C ALA A 443 -29.94 3.06 10.17
N ASN A 444 -30.47 1.95 10.71
CA ASN A 444 -29.85 0.62 10.80
C ASN A 444 -28.32 0.63 11.02
N ILE A 445 -27.87 1.30 12.09
CA ILE A 445 -26.44 1.44 12.39
C ILE A 445 -25.85 0.09 12.81
N THR A 446 -24.74 -0.30 12.20
CA THR A 446 -23.87 -1.39 12.64
C THR A 446 -22.47 -0.84 12.94
N GLU A 447 -22.07 -0.90 14.22
CA GLU A 447 -20.71 -0.54 14.61
C GLU A 447 -19.75 -1.71 14.40
N THR A 448 -18.64 -1.47 13.73
CA THR A 448 -17.61 -2.49 13.44
C THR A 448 -16.27 -2.08 14.05
N PRO A 449 -15.36 -3.03 14.38
CA PRO A 449 -14.06 -2.71 14.94
C PRO A 449 -12.99 -2.34 13.88
N PHE A 450 -13.39 -2.17 12.62
CA PHE A 450 -12.46 -2.10 11.49
C PHE A 450 -12.01 -0.67 11.19
N GLU A 451 -10.80 -0.56 10.62
CA GLU A 451 -10.27 0.69 10.07
C GLU A 451 -10.98 1.05 8.77
N HIS A 452 -10.95 2.33 8.40
CA HIS A 452 -11.70 2.91 7.28
C HIS A 452 -11.56 2.10 5.98
N ASN A 453 -10.32 1.89 5.52
CA ASN A 453 -10.04 1.19 4.27
C ASN A 453 -10.29 -0.33 4.35
N ALA A 454 -10.45 -0.89 5.55
CA ALA A 454 -10.78 -2.30 5.72
C ALA A 454 -12.29 -2.57 5.69
N LEU A 455 -13.14 -1.53 5.74
CA LEU A 455 -14.59 -1.69 5.77
C LEU A 455 -15.14 -2.48 4.56
N PRO A 456 -14.75 -2.19 3.30
CA PRO A 456 -15.27 -2.95 2.15
C PRO A 456 -15.04 -4.45 2.24
N VAL A 457 -13.82 -4.88 2.60
CA VAL A 457 -13.49 -6.31 2.71
C VAL A 457 -13.99 -6.95 4.00
N GLU A 458 -13.89 -6.28 5.15
CA GLU A 458 -14.26 -6.90 6.43
C GLU A 458 -15.77 -6.96 6.66
N THR A 459 -16.57 -6.20 5.90
CA THR A 459 -18.05 -6.22 5.96
C THR A 459 -18.69 -6.95 4.78
N GLU A 460 -17.92 -7.53 3.86
CA GLU A 460 -18.42 -8.16 2.62
C GLU A 460 -19.55 -9.18 2.83
N GLY A 461 -19.45 -10.00 3.89
CA GLY A 461 -20.46 -11.00 4.21
C GLY A 461 -21.75 -10.40 4.76
N ASP A 462 -21.64 -9.34 5.56
CA ASP A 462 -22.79 -8.60 6.08
C ASP A 462 -23.46 -7.81 4.94
N VAL A 463 -22.67 -7.19 4.06
CA VAL A 463 -23.17 -6.51 2.84
C VAL A 463 -23.96 -7.48 1.98
N PHE A 464 -23.40 -8.66 1.66
CA PHE A 464 -24.12 -9.69 0.90
C PHE A 464 -25.44 -10.11 1.59
N GLN A 465 -25.41 -10.26 2.93
CA GLN A 465 -26.59 -10.64 3.69
C GLN A 465 -27.68 -9.57 3.66
N LEU A 466 -27.31 -8.30 3.70
CA LEU A 466 -28.28 -7.21 3.60
C LEU A 466 -28.88 -7.14 2.20
N LEU A 467 -28.05 -7.21 1.16
CA LEU A 467 -28.50 -7.17 -0.23
C LEU A 467 -29.48 -8.31 -0.58
N THR A 468 -29.23 -9.53 -0.08
CA THR A 468 -29.94 -10.73 -0.55
C THR A 468 -30.84 -11.42 0.48
N GLY A 469 -30.74 -11.03 1.75
CA GLY A 469 -31.34 -11.76 2.88
C GLY A 469 -30.70 -13.13 3.16
N LYS A 470 -29.63 -13.51 2.45
CA LYS A 470 -28.97 -14.82 2.54
C LYS A 470 -27.57 -14.69 3.13
N ILE A 471 -27.10 -15.71 3.85
CA ILE A 471 -25.71 -15.75 4.31
C ILE A 471 -24.82 -16.15 3.12
N ALA A 472 -23.71 -15.44 2.91
CA ALA A 472 -22.73 -15.76 1.88
C ALA A 472 -22.20 -17.20 2.07
N GLY A 473 -22.27 -18.00 1.00
CA GLY A 473 -21.74 -19.36 0.97
C GLY A 473 -20.21 -19.43 0.93
N SER A 474 -19.57 -18.38 0.39
CA SER A 474 -18.11 -18.23 0.38
C SER A 474 -17.70 -16.77 0.61
N LEU A 475 -16.55 -16.54 1.24
CA LEU A 475 -15.96 -15.20 1.36
C LEU A 475 -14.59 -15.25 0.67
N VAL A 476 -14.39 -14.41 -0.33
CA VAL A 476 -13.12 -14.28 -1.04
C VAL A 476 -12.23 -13.36 -0.24
N ARG A 477 -11.07 -13.86 0.18
CA ARG A 477 -10.10 -13.09 0.97
C ARG A 477 -8.68 -13.33 0.48
N ASP A 478 -8.54 -13.21 -0.83
CA ASP A 478 -7.28 -13.49 -1.52
C ASP A 478 -6.30 -12.32 -1.34
N LYS A 479 -6.81 -11.11 -1.05
CA LYS A 479 -6.02 -9.90 -0.83
C LYS A 479 -5.89 -9.51 0.64
N LYS A 480 -5.82 -10.48 1.57
CA LYS A 480 -5.63 -10.18 3.00
C LYS A 480 -4.35 -9.38 3.26
N PHE A 481 -4.54 -8.12 3.57
CA PHE A 481 -3.50 -7.16 3.86
C PHE A 481 -3.18 -7.10 5.36
N PRO A 482 -2.12 -7.77 5.80
CA PRO A 482 -1.12 -7.04 6.56
C PRO A 482 0.22 -6.99 5.80
N ASN A 483 0.85 -5.81 5.81
CA ASN A 483 2.15 -5.50 5.18
C ASN A 483 2.13 -5.30 3.66
N ILE A 484 1.16 -4.54 3.14
CA ILE A 484 1.20 -4.07 1.75
C ILE A 484 2.48 -3.28 1.52
N LYS A 485 3.09 -3.56 0.39
CA LYS A 485 4.21 -2.78 -0.15
C LYS A 485 3.86 -2.41 -1.59
N ILE A 486 4.30 -1.25 -2.02
CA ILE A 486 4.09 -0.82 -3.40
C ILE A 486 5.37 -0.19 -3.92
N ILE A 487 5.71 -0.51 -5.16
CA ILE A 487 6.66 0.26 -5.96
C ILE A 487 5.84 1.10 -6.93
N LEU A 488 5.98 2.43 -6.83
CA LEU A 488 5.41 3.41 -7.73
C LEU A 488 6.53 3.98 -8.61
N ILE A 489 6.49 3.70 -9.91
CA ILE A 489 7.46 4.17 -10.90
C ILE A 489 6.78 5.23 -11.77
N LYS A 490 7.20 6.48 -11.62
CA LYS A 490 6.66 7.64 -12.33
C LYS A 490 7.58 8.07 -13.45
N MET A 491 6.99 8.45 -14.57
CA MET A 491 7.67 9.12 -15.66
C MET A 491 7.37 10.61 -15.66
N LEU A 492 8.43 11.41 -15.68
CA LEU A 492 8.37 12.83 -15.94
C LEU A 492 8.91 13.03 -17.36
N SER A 493 8.00 13.38 -18.27
CA SER A 493 8.17 13.47 -19.73
C SER A 493 9.46 14.19 -20.18
N PRO A 494 10.01 13.91 -21.40
CA PRO A 494 9.33 13.27 -22.53
C PRO A 494 9.87 11.86 -22.88
N ALA A 495 9.49 10.84 -22.12
CA ALA A 495 9.73 9.44 -22.44
C ALA A 495 8.53 8.59 -21.99
N ASP A 496 8.46 7.35 -22.45
CA ASP A 496 7.49 6.34 -22.03
C ASP A 496 8.18 5.21 -21.23
N LEU A 497 7.44 4.49 -20.38
CA LEU A 497 7.96 3.41 -19.51
C LEU A 497 7.71 2.01 -20.05
N LEU A 498 8.68 1.13 -19.86
CA LEU A 498 8.51 -0.33 -19.85
C LEU A 498 9.32 -0.94 -18.72
N VAL A 499 8.68 -1.71 -17.85
CA VAL A 499 9.30 -2.35 -16.70
C VAL A 499 9.25 -3.86 -16.87
N ILE A 500 10.37 -4.54 -16.63
CA ILE A 500 10.48 -5.99 -16.57
C ILE A 500 10.84 -6.39 -15.15
N ALA A 501 9.99 -7.18 -14.50
CA ALA A 501 10.19 -7.70 -13.16
C ALA A 501 11.25 -8.83 -13.12
N PRO A 502 11.77 -9.17 -11.92
CA PRO A 502 12.76 -10.24 -11.75
C PRO A 502 12.33 -11.62 -12.29
N ASP A 503 11.03 -11.90 -12.34
CA ASP A 503 10.47 -13.13 -12.90
C ASP A 503 10.26 -13.09 -14.42
N GLY A 504 10.64 -11.97 -15.07
CA GLY A 504 10.57 -11.76 -16.51
C GLY A 504 9.24 -11.20 -17.02
N LYS A 505 8.24 -11.02 -16.15
CA LYS A 505 6.95 -10.41 -16.51
C LYS A 505 7.09 -8.91 -16.76
N LYS A 506 6.29 -8.39 -17.69
CA LYS A 506 6.39 -7.01 -18.15
C LYS A 506 5.19 -6.16 -17.80
N ILE A 507 5.41 -4.86 -17.65
CA ILE A 507 4.36 -3.85 -17.58
C ILE A 507 4.82 -2.54 -18.24
N GLY A 508 3.98 -1.91 -19.05
CA GLY A 508 4.29 -0.65 -19.74
C GLY A 508 4.14 -0.73 -21.27
N LYS A 509 4.84 0.15 -21.99
CA LYS A 509 4.82 0.26 -23.45
C LYS A 509 5.88 -0.63 -24.11
N GLU A 510 5.44 -1.65 -24.84
CA GLU A 510 6.31 -2.46 -25.70
C GLU A 510 5.92 -2.30 -27.16
N ARG A 511 6.80 -1.74 -28.00
CA ARG A 511 6.58 -1.59 -29.45
C ARG A 511 5.29 -0.85 -29.82
N GLY A 512 4.91 0.14 -29.02
CA GLY A 512 3.71 0.96 -29.23
C GLY A 512 2.40 0.28 -28.83
N ILE A 513 2.45 -0.86 -28.16
CA ILE A 513 1.30 -1.48 -27.50
C ILE A 513 1.57 -1.59 -26.00
N GLU A 514 0.50 -1.69 -25.23
CA GLU A 514 0.60 -1.88 -23.79
C GLU A 514 0.69 -3.35 -23.44
N VAL A 515 1.49 -3.62 -22.43
CA VAL A 515 1.66 -4.94 -21.84
C VAL A 515 1.46 -4.80 -20.34
N ASN A 516 0.71 -5.71 -19.74
CA ASN A 516 0.60 -5.85 -18.30
C ASN A 516 0.46 -7.33 -17.94
N GLU A 517 1.59 -7.94 -17.58
CA GLU A 517 1.70 -9.36 -17.21
C GLU A 517 1.90 -9.53 -15.70
N ILE A 518 2.21 -8.45 -14.97
CA ILE A 518 2.47 -8.47 -13.54
C ILE A 518 1.13 -8.44 -12.80
N GLN A 519 0.92 -9.43 -11.93
CA GLN A 519 -0.30 -9.51 -11.13
C GLN A 519 -0.39 -8.33 -10.16
N ASP A 520 -1.60 -7.77 -10.00
CA ASP A 520 -1.89 -6.62 -9.12
C ASP A 520 -1.01 -5.39 -9.40
N ALA A 521 -0.54 -5.28 -10.64
CA ALA A 521 0.16 -4.12 -11.13
C ALA A 521 -0.77 -3.31 -12.05
N PHE A 522 -0.57 -2.00 -12.04
CA PHE A 522 -1.34 -1.06 -12.83
C PHE A 522 -0.43 -0.10 -13.58
N TYR A 523 -0.83 0.23 -14.80
CA TYR A 523 -0.14 1.16 -15.68
C TYR A 523 -1.17 2.15 -16.22
N THR A 524 -0.92 3.45 -16.01
CA THR A 524 -1.85 4.48 -16.52
C THR A 524 -1.84 4.58 -18.04
N GLY A 525 -0.74 4.20 -18.69
CA GLY A 525 -0.61 4.20 -20.14
C GLY A 525 0.19 5.36 -20.71
N PHE A 526 0.91 5.09 -21.80
CA PHE A 526 1.81 6.06 -22.47
C PHE A 526 1.06 7.18 -23.24
N ASN A 527 -0.26 7.08 -23.36
CA ASN A 527 -1.09 8.14 -23.96
C ASN A 527 -1.67 9.11 -22.92
N THR A 528 -1.36 8.92 -21.64
CA THR A 528 -1.85 9.77 -20.55
C THR A 528 -0.90 10.94 -20.28
N GLU A 529 -1.42 12.02 -19.70
CA GLU A 529 -0.58 13.14 -19.25
C GLU A 529 0.31 12.72 -18.06
N THR A 530 -0.18 11.80 -17.23
CA THR A 530 0.48 11.33 -16.00
C THR A 530 0.79 9.85 -16.13
N GLU A 531 1.96 9.53 -16.70
CA GLU A 531 2.38 8.14 -16.90
C GLU A 531 3.08 7.57 -15.65
N PHE A 532 2.49 6.54 -15.05
CA PHE A 532 3.12 5.80 -13.96
C PHE A 532 2.71 4.32 -13.94
N ILE A 533 3.53 3.54 -13.23
CA ILE A 533 3.35 2.11 -12.99
C ILE A 533 3.32 1.89 -11.47
N THR A 534 2.34 1.14 -10.99
CA THR A 534 2.32 0.62 -9.62
C THR A 534 2.45 -0.89 -9.62
N ILE A 535 3.30 -1.43 -8.75
CA ILE A 535 3.45 -2.87 -8.53
C ILE A 535 3.19 -3.14 -7.06
N LEU A 536 2.07 -3.81 -6.77
CA LEU A 536 1.73 -4.23 -5.42
C LEU A 536 2.58 -5.45 -5.03
N ASN A 537 3.08 -5.46 -3.80
CA ASN A 537 3.94 -6.50 -3.23
C ASN A 537 5.08 -6.92 -4.16
N PRO A 538 5.97 -5.97 -4.55
CA PRO A 538 7.01 -6.21 -5.53
C PRO A 538 7.96 -7.33 -5.07
N LEU A 539 8.34 -8.20 -6.00
CA LEU A 539 9.41 -9.19 -5.82
C LEU A 539 10.74 -8.52 -5.46
N ASP A 540 11.57 -9.20 -4.68
CA ASP A 540 12.99 -8.83 -4.51
C ASP A 540 13.78 -9.10 -5.79
N GLY A 541 14.70 -8.19 -6.10
CA GLY A 541 15.63 -8.34 -7.23
C GLY A 541 15.73 -7.09 -8.10
N GLU A 542 16.32 -7.29 -9.28
CA GLU A 542 16.55 -6.23 -10.26
C GLU A 542 15.37 -6.13 -11.22
N TYR A 543 14.72 -4.98 -11.25
CA TYR A 543 13.76 -4.60 -12.26
C TYR A 543 14.50 -3.86 -13.36
N LYS A 544 14.24 -4.24 -14.62
CA LYS A 544 14.74 -3.49 -15.77
C LYS A 544 13.70 -2.44 -16.14
N VAL A 545 14.07 -1.17 -16.05
CA VAL A 545 13.24 -0.02 -16.41
C VAL A 545 13.77 0.56 -17.71
N TYR A 546 13.06 0.30 -18.80
CA TYR A 546 13.30 0.89 -20.10
C TYR A 546 12.52 2.19 -20.24
N THR A 547 13.17 3.17 -20.85
CA THR A 547 12.55 4.45 -21.19
C THR A 547 12.70 4.69 -22.68
N GLU A 548 11.62 5.03 -23.37
CA GLU A 548 11.62 5.35 -24.82
C GLU A 548 11.29 6.83 -25.02
N GLY A 549 12.21 7.63 -25.56
CA GLY A 549 11.99 9.06 -25.75
C GLY A 549 10.82 9.37 -26.70
N THR A 550 9.87 10.18 -26.25
CA THR A 550 8.74 10.68 -27.08
C THR A 550 9.07 12.03 -27.72
N ASN A 551 10.07 12.74 -27.20
CA ASN A 551 10.62 13.97 -27.77
C ASN A 551 12.09 14.16 -27.34
N ALA A 552 12.75 15.20 -27.83
CA ALA A 552 14.04 15.62 -27.28
C ALA A 552 13.86 16.47 -26.02
N GLY A 553 14.60 16.15 -24.95
CA GLY A 553 14.54 16.90 -23.70
C GLY A 553 15.13 16.14 -22.52
N THR A 554 15.09 16.78 -21.36
CA THR A 554 15.39 16.14 -20.08
C THR A 554 14.16 15.37 -19.61
N TYR A 555 14.36 14.13 -19.15
CA TYR A 555 13.32 13.30 -18.56
C TYR A 555 13.79 12.81 -17.18
N THR A 556 12.84 12.44 -16.33
CA THR A 556 13.14 11.86 -15.00
C THR A 556 12.30 10.62 -14.76
N VAL A 557 12.94 9.58 -14.23
CA VAL A 557 12.25 8.40 -13.66
C VAL A 557 12.38 8.47 -12.16
N GLU A 558 11.24 8.45 -11.46
CA GLU A 558 11.19 8.36 -10.01
C GLU A 558 10.58 7.02 -9.60
N ALA A 559 11.27 6.27 -8.75
CA ALA A 559 10.77 5.03 -8.17
C ALA A 559 10.61 5.21 -6.66
N ASP A 560 9.39 5.10 -6.15
CA ASP A 560 9.06 5.20 -4.74
C ASP A 560 8.65 3.82 -4.20
N TYR A 561 9.37 3.31 -3.19
CA TYR A 561 8.96 2.16 -2.39
C TYR A 561 8.18 2.66 -1.17
N ILE A 562 6.96 2.16 -0.99
CA ILE A 562 6.06 2.58 0.08
C ILE A 562 5.55 1.34 0.82
N SER A 563 5.59 1.40 2.14
CA SER A 563 5.09 0.37 3.07
C SER A 563 4.63 1.04 4.36
N GLU A 564 3.94 0.30 5.24
CA GLU A 564 3.60 0.80 6.58
C GLU A 564 4.81 1.27 7.39
N ALA A 565 5.97 0.64 7.21
CA ALA A 565 7.18 0.94 7.99
C ALA A 565 7.97 2.12 7.43
N THR A 566 7.94 2.33 6.11
CA THR A 566 8.81 3.30 5.46
C THR A 566 8.35 3.69 4.06
N THR A 567 8.70 4.92 3.69
CA THR A 567 8.66 5.43 2.32
C THR A 567 10.05 5.89 1.94
N THR A 568 10.55 5.45 0.79
CA THR A 568 11.86 5.82 0.26
C THR A 568 11.80 5.90 -1.26
N GLY A 569 12.61 6.76 -1.87
CA GLY A 569 12.56 7.03 -3.29
C GLY A 569 13.95 7.05 -3.91
N ALA A 570 14.02 6.63 -5.17
CA ALA A 570 15.19 6.71 -6.02
C ALA A 570 14.84 7.50 -7.29
N VAL A 571 15.77 8.33 -7.77
CA VAL A 571 15.54 9.23 -8.89
C VAL A 571 16.68 9.13 -9.89
N TYR A 572 16.33 9.02 -11.17
CA TYR A 572 17.27 9.14 -12.28
C TYR A 572 16.79 10.24 -13.22
N THR A 573 17.67 11.19 -13.55
CA THR A 573 17.43 12.23 -14.56
C THR A 573 18.41 12.07 -15.70
N GLY A 574 17.89 12.02 -16.92
CA GLY A 574 18.66 11.87 -18.15
C GLY A 574 18.21 12.82 -19.25
N ASN A 575 18.87 12.75 -20.39
CA ASN A 575 18.41 13.39 -21.62
C ASN A 575 17.99 12.31 -22.61
N THR A 576 16.92 12.59 -23.35
CA THR A 576 16.40 11.68 -24.37
C THR A 576 16.17 12.40 -25.71
N SER A 577 15.90 11.61 -26.75
CA SER A 577 15.50 12.05 -28.08
C SER A 577 14.46 11.07 -28.64
N LEU A 578 13.69 11.49 -29.64
CA LEU A 578 12.63 10.67 -30.21
C LEU A 578 13.11 9.25 -30.58
N GLY A 579 12.51 8.24 -29.97
CA GLY A 579 12.81 6.82 -30.17
C GLY A 579 14.09 6.30 -29.50
N LEU A 580 14.81 7.13 -28.72
CA LEU A 580 15.96 6.66 -27.95
C LEU A 580 15.47 5.78 -26.79
N VAL A 581 15.97 4.55 -26.73
CA VAL A 581 15.71 3.63 -25.64
C VAL A 581 16.89 3.63 -24.67
N THR A 582 16.62 3.91 -23.39
CA THR A 582 17.60 3.81 -22.30
C THR A 582 17.16 2.73 -21.32
N GLU A 583 18.06 1.81 -20.98
CA GLU A 583 17.88 0.83 -19.90
C GLU A 583 18.37 1.40 -18.57
N LEU A 584 17.59 1.21 -17.52
CA LEU A 584 17.92 1.47 -16.13
C LEU A 584 17.67 0.20 -15.31
N THR A 585 18.42 0.04 -14.23
CA THR A 585 18.23 -1.02 -13.25
C THR A 585 17.69 -0.41 -11.97
N LEU A 586 16.51 -0.88 -11.54
CA LEU A 586 15.90 -0.57 -10.25
C LEU A 586 16.08 -1.77 -9.31
N LYS A 587 16.86 -1.60 -8.23
CA LYS A 587 17.12 -2.67 -7.26
C LYS A 587 16.11 -2.60 -6.11
N VAL A 588 15.23 -3.58 -6.01
CA VAL A 588 14.22 -3.66 -4.93
C VAL A 588 14.67 -4.71 -3.92
N ASN A 589 14.75 -4.29 -2.65
CA ASN A 589 15.00 -5.16 -1.50
C ASN A 589 13.99 -4.86 -0.40
N ASN A 590 13.06 -5.77 -0.19
CA ASN A 590 11.97 -5.70 0.76
C ASN A 590 12.42 -5.74 2.23
N GLU A 591 13.60 -6.29 2.52
CA GLU A 591 14.22 -6.33 3.85
C GLU A 591 15.05 -5.07 4.14
N ASN A 592 15.62 -4.45 3.10
CA ASN A 592 16.39 -3.21 3.18
C ASN A 592 15.94 -2.18 2.13
N PRO A 593 14.70 -1.65 2.25
CA PRO A 593 14.16 -0.72 1.27
C PRO A 593 14.94 0.60 1.18
N GLN A 594 15.68 0.98 2.23
CA GLN A 594 16.51 2.19 2.23
C GLN A 594 17.67 2.15 1.21
N ALA A 595 18.01 0.97 0.68
CA ALA A 595 18.98 0.81 -0.41
C ALA A 595 18.34 0.86 -1.81
N LEU A 596 17.09 1.33 -1.93
CA LEU A 596 16.43 1.52 -3.22
C LEU A 596 17.26 2.46 -4.10
N GLU A 597 17.58 1.99 -5.31
CA GLU A 597 18.43 2.73 -6.23
C GLU A 597 17.98 2.47 -7.68
N ILE A 598 18.01 3.52 -8.50
CA ILE A 598 17.75 3.46 -9.93
C ILE A 598 18.91 4.10 -10.69
N MET A 599 19.57 3.33 -11.56
CA MET A 599 20.76 3.76 -12.28
C MET A 599 20.86 3.08 -13.64
N PRO A 600 21.61 3.62 -14.61
CA PRO A 600 21.95 2.86 -15.82
C PRO A 600 22.78 1.60 -15.46
N PRO A 601 22.78 0.57 -16.32
CA PRO A 601 23.63 -0.59 -16.13
C PRO A 601 25.09 -0.20 -15.95
N ASP A 602 25.76 -0.83 -14.99
CA ASP A 602 27.18 -0.65 -14.78
C ASP A 602 27.97 -1.25 -15.95
N THR A 603 28.71 -0.39 -16.64
CA THR A 603 29.55 -0.74 -17.80
C THR A 603 31.03 -0.52 -17.52
N THR A 604 31.41 -0.20 -16.29
CA THR A 604 32.79 0.12 -15.92
C THR A 604 33.44 -1.10 -15.31
N PRO A 605 34.52 -1.66 -15.91
CA PRO A 605 35.25 -2.76 -15.30
C PRO A 605 35.91 -2.38 -13.96
N PRO A 606 36.12 -3.34 -13.05
CA PRO A 606 36.80 -3.10 -11.78
C PRO A 606 38.24 -2.61 -11.98
N THR A 607 38.75 -1.81 -11.05
CA THR A 607 40.15 -1.36 -11.04
C THR A 607 41.03 -2.31 -10.24
N ILE A 608 42.02 -2.92 -10.88
CA ILE A 608 42.98 -3.83 -10.23
C ILE A 608 44.25 -3.07 -9.83
N THR A 609 44.62 -3.17 -8.55
CA THR A 609 45.90 -2.67 -8.02
C THR A 609 46.75 -3.84 -7.53
N ILE A 610 47.92 -4.01 -8.16
CA ILE A 610 48.95 -4.93 -7.69
C ILE A 610 49.87 -4.14 -6.76
N VAL A 611 49.81 -4.39 -5.46
CA VAL A 611 50.71 -3.77 -4.48
C VAL A 611 52.06 -4.50 -4.48
N SER A 612 52.02 -5.84 -4.42
CA SER A 612 53.20 -6.72 -4.48
C SER A 612 52.91 -7.95 -5.35
N PRO A 613 53.88 -8.49 -6.11
CA PRO A 613 55.30 -8.11 -6.22
C PRO A 613 55.56 -6.72 -6.81
N GLU A 614 56.71 -6.14 -6.50
CA GLU A 614 57.27 -4.97 -7.20
C GLU A 614 58.03 -5.44 -8.45
N ILE A 615 58.27 -4.52 -9.39
CA ILE A 615 59.10 -4.81 -10.58
C ILE A 615 60.58 -4.77 -10.16
N LYS A 616 61.08 -5.88 -9.63
CA LYS A 616 62.49 -6.06 -9.24
C LYS A 616 62.94 -7.52 -9.34
N ASP A 617 64.23 -7.72 -9.12
CA ASP A 617 64.81 -9.05 -8.93
C ASP A 617 64.51 -9.53 -7.51
N TYR A 618 63.96 -10.74 -7.40
CA TYR A 618 63.75 -11.48 -6.16
C TYR A 618 64.73 -12.65 -6.10
N LEU A 619 65.21 -12.98 -4.91
CA LEU A 619 66.04 -14.17 -4.73
C LEU A 619 65.15 -15.41 -4.72
N ARG A 620 65.64 -16.51 -5.30
CA ARG A 620 64.96 -17.82 -5.20
C ARG A 620 64.69 -18.23 -3.75
N SER A 621 65.55 -17.82 -2.83
CA SER A 621 65.36 -18.08 -1.39
C SER A 621 64.27 -17.22 -0.72
N ASP A 622 63.70 -16.23 -1.42
CA ASP A 622 62.72 -15.31 -0.85
C ASP A 622 61.31 -15.93 -0.78
N GLN A 623 60.50 -15.44 0.17
CA GLN A 623 59.05 -15.57 0.11
C GLN A 623 58.51 -14.36 -0.65
N LEU A 624 57.94 -14.57 -1.84
CA LEU A 624 57.30 -13.52 -2.62
C LEU A 624 56.03 -13.08 -1.92
N LEU A 625 56.00 -11.87 -1.36
CA LEU A 625 54.76 -11.29 -0.88
C LEU A 625 53.83 -10.99 -2.06
N VAL A 626 52.58 -11.43 -1.93
CA VAL A 626 51.51 -11.16 -2.89
C VAL A 626 50.47 -10.32 -2.17
N ASP A 627 50.14 -9.18 -2.76
CA ASP A 627 49.13 -8.26 -2.25
C ASP A 627 48.47 -7.59 -3.45
N VAL A 628 47.30 -8.09 -3.79
CA VAL A 628 46.49 -7.68 -4.94
C VAL A 628 45.11 -7.34 -4.44
N VAL A 629 44.62 -6.16 -4.85
CA VAL A 629 43.29 -5.68 -4.54
C VAL A 629 42.56 -5.29 -5.81
N ALA A 630 41.25 -5.49 -5.83
CA ALA A 630 40.38 -4.97 -6.85
C ALA A 630 39.27 -4.16 -6.17
N GLU A 631 38.96 -3.00 -6.74
CA GLU A 631 37.91 -2.12 -6.29
C GLU A 631 37.02 -1.78 -7.48
N ASP A 632 35.71 -1.76 -7.25
CA ASP A 632 34.75 -1.23 -8.20
C ASP A 632 33.86 -0.21 -7.49
N GLY A 633 33.65 0.93 -8.15
CA GLY A 633 32.91 2.06 -7.60
C GLY A 633 31.40 1.98 -7.79
N ASN A 634 30.91 1.00 -8.56
CA ASN A 634 29.53 0.90 -9.00
C ASN A 634 28.89 -0.39 -8.47
N SER A 635 28.96 -1.49 -9.23
CA SER A 635 28.33 -2.77 -8.88
C SER A 635 29.10 -3.56 -7.82
N GLY A 636 30.36 -3.20 -7.54
CA GLY A 636 31.22 -3.91 -6.59
C GLY A 636 31.82 -5.18 -7.20
N VAL A 637 32.85 -5.74 -6.54
CA VAL A 637 33.62 -6.88 -7.07
C VAL A 637 32.93 -8.22 -6.77
N VAL A 638 32.68 -9.04 -7.80
CA VAL A 638 32.17 -10.42 -7.63
C VAL A 638 33.30 -11.43 -7.45
N SER A 639 34.42 -11.23 -8.16
CA SER A 639 35.56 -12.15 -8.10
C SER A 639 36.89 -11.46 -8.35
N LEU A 640 37.94 -12.00 -7.72
CA LEU A 640 39.35 -11.66 -7.92
C LEU A 640 40.13 -12.98 -7.97
N GLU A 641 40.97 -13.15 -8.98
CA GLU A 641 41.85 -14.30 -9.11
C GLU A 641 43.25 -13.85 -9.54
N THR A 642 44.25 -14.23 -8.75
CA THR A 642 45.67 -14.03 -9.05
C THR A 642 46.32 -15.35 -9.46
N ARG A 643 47.12 -15.30 -10.53
CA ARG A 643 47.96 -16.41 -10.99
C ARG A 643 49.42 -16.01 -11.04
N LEU A 644 50.31 -16.90 -10.62
CA LEU A 644 51.74 -16.84 -10.92
C LEU A 644 51.99 -17.71 -12.15
N ASP A 645 52.35 -17.07 -13.26
CA ASP A 645 52.44 -17.66 -14.58
C ASP A 645 51.13 -18.38 -14.98
N ALA A 646 51.02 -19.69 -14.74
CA ALA A 646 49.83 -20.49 -15.02
C ALA A 646 49.10 -21.01 -13.76
N GLU A 647 49.70 -20.89 -12.58
CA GLU A 647 49.18 -21.47 -11.33
C GLU A 647 48.40 -20.43 -10.51
N VAL A 648 47.23 -20.81 -9.98
CA VAL A 648 46.42 -19.96 -9.11
C VAL A 648 47.08 -19.85 -7.74
N ILE A 649 47.25 -18.61 -7.26
CA ILE A 649 47.88 -18.28 -5.97
C ILE A 649 46.94 -17.38 -5.15
N PRO A 650 47.15 -17.25 -3.82
CA PRO A 650 46.35 -16.34 -3.00
C PRO A 650 46.52 -14.87 -3.42
N ASP A 651 45.43 -14.10 -3.44
CA ASP A 651 45.47 -12.66 -3.76
C ASP A 651 46.23 -11.83 -2.70
N VAL A 652 46.20 -12.30 -1.45
CA VAL A 652 47.00 -11.75 -0.34
C VAL A 652 47.71 -12.90 0.39
N GLY A 653 49.03 -12.84 0.48
CA GLY A 653 49.82 -13.87 1.17
C GLY A 653 51.27 -13.89 0.72
N SER A 654 51.85 -15.09 0.68
CA SER A 654 53.22 -15.29 0.21
C SER A 654 53.35 -16.56 -0.62
N VAL A 655 54.12 -16.48 -1.70
CA VAL A 655 54.51 -17.62 -2.54
C VAL A 655 55.98 -17.94 -2.32
N ASP A 656 56.29 -19.21 -2.20
CA ASP A 656 57.62 -19.68 -1.90
C ASP A 656 58.45 -19.86 -3.18
N LEU A 657 59.32 -18.90 -3.48
CA LEU A 657 60.10 -18.90 -4.73
C LEU A 657 61.12 -20.02 -4.83
N PHE A 658 61.36 -20.77 -3.74
CA PHE A 658 62.27 -21.91 -3.76
C PHE A 658 61.84 -23.00 -4.75
N TYR A 659 60.54 -23.09 -5.04
CA TYR A 659 60.01 -24.06 -6.00
C TYR A 659 59.92 -23.52 -7.44
N GLU A 660 60.25 -22.25 -7.65
CA GLU A 660 60.16 -21.58 -8.96
C GLU A 660 61.49 -21.61 -9.73
N SER A 661 61.39 -21.63 -11.07
CA SER A 661 62.57 -21.52 -11.96
C SER A 661 63.27 -20.17 -11.83
N LEU A 662 64.52 -20.06 -12.28
CA LEU A 662 65.16 -18.75 -12.44
C LEU A 662 64.73 -18.15 -13.78
N GLY A 663 64.50 -16.84 -13.80
CA GLY A 663 64.07 -16.16 -15.02
C GLY A 663 62.96 -15.16 -14.77
N TYR A 664 62.28 -14.81 -15.86
CA TYR A 664 61.13 -13.92 -15.82
C TYR A 664 59.89 -14.71 -15.44
N HIS A 665 59.19 -14.17 -14.45
CA HIS A 665 57.87 -14.64 -14.02
C HIS A 665 56.91 -13.46 -14.10
N PHE A 666 55.62 -13.74 -14.18
CA PHE A 666 54.63 -12.68 -14.07
C PHE A 666 53.46 -13.14 -13.21
N ILE A 667 52.89 -12.19 -12.47
CA ILE A 667 51.55 -12.37 -11.96
C ILE A 667 50.54 -11.86 -12.98
N PHE A 668 49.47 -12.63 -13.17
CA PHE A 668 48.30 -12.24 -13.94
C PHE A 668 47.11 -12.19 -13.00
N VAL A 669 46.39 -11.08 -13.02
CA VAL A 669 45.22 -10.84 -12.17
C VAL A 669 44.02 -10.63 -13.06
N SER A 670 42.93 -11.31 -12.76
CA SER A 670 41.62 -11.09 -13.38
C SER A 670 40.61 -10.76 -12.29
N SER A 671 39.78 -9.76 -12.53
CA SER A 671 38.67 -9.42 -11.63
C SER A 671 37.41 -9.18 -12.44
N THR A 672 36.28 -9.61 -11.88
CA THR A 672 34.95 -9.40 -12.44
C THR A 672 34.12 -8.65 -11.39
N ASP A 673 33.29 -7.71 -11.82
CA ASP A 673 32.31 -7.03 -10.96
C ASP A 673 30.96 -7.77 -10.93
N ASN A 674 29.99 -7.29 -10.15
CA ASN A 674 28.66 -7.89 -10.08
C ASN A 674 27.81 -7.64 -11.35
N ALA A 675 28.22 -6.73 -12.24
CA ALA A 675 27.60 -6.48 -13.54
C ALA A 675 28.18 -7.35 -14.67
N GLY A 676 29.23 -8.12 -14.40
CA GLY A 676 29.90 -8.99 -15.36
C GLY A 676 30.99 -8.31 -16.19
N ASN A 677 31.37 -7.06 -15.89
CA ASN A 677 32.51 -6.42 -16.52
C ASN A 677 33.81 -7.01 -15.98
N VAL A 678 34.76 -7.26 -16.88
CA VAL A 678 36.02 -7.94 -16.56
C VAL A 678 37.19 -6.99 -16.76
N ALA A 679 38.09 -6.96 -15.78
CA ALA A 679 39.39 -6.30 -15.88
C ALA A 679 40.52 -7.31 -15.68
N THR A 680 41.64 -7.06 -16.35
CA THR A 680 42.85 -7.87 -16.20
C THR A 680 44.07 -6.97 -16.03
N SER A 681 45.00 -7.38 -15.19
CA SER A 681 46.29 -6.71 -14.99
C SER A 681 47.41 -7.74 -14.92
N SER A 682 48.64 -7.32 -15.21
CA SER A 682 49.79 -8.19 -15.05
C SER A 682 51.02 -7.44 -14.58
N ARG A 683 51.91 -8.14 -13.87
CA ARG A 683 53.18 -7.58 -13.44
C ARG A 683 54.29 -8.62 -13.55
N THR A 684 55.31 -8.26 -14.33
CA THR A 684 56.51 -9.07 -14.52
C THR A 684 57.56 -8.75 -13.46
N PHE A 685 58.17 -9.78 -12.91
CA PHE A 685 59.34 -9.71 -12.04
C PHE A 685 60.34 -10.80 -12.45
N ARG A 686 61.50 -10.83 -11.80
CA ARG A 686 62.53 -11.83 -12.11
C ARG A 686 62.96 -12.57 -10.86
N VAL A 687 63.02 -13.89 -10.93
CA VAL A 687 63.64 -14.72 -9.89
C VAL A 687 65.09 -14.95 -10.29
N ILE A 688 66.01 -14.64 -9.38
CA ILE A 688 67.45 -14.73 -9.60
C ILE A 688 68.13 -15.54 -8.51
N SER A 689 69.30 -16.11 -8.82
CA SER A 689 70.18 -16.72 -7.83
C SER A 689 71.43 -15.87 -7.60
N ASN A 690 71.90 -15.82 -6.36
CA ASN A 690 73.19 -15.25 -5.99
C ASN A 690 73.86 -16.13 -4.93
N ALA A 691 75.12 -15.88 -4.59
CA ALA A 691 75.86 -16.75 -3.65
C ALA A 691 75.18 -16.89 -2.27
N THR A 692 74.42 -15.89 -1.84
CA THR A 692 73.66 -15.93 -0.58
C THR A 692 72.38 -16.76 -0.73
N SER A 693 71.61 -16.59 -1.81
CA SER A 693 70.43 -17.40 -2.12
C SER A 693 70.82 -18.87 -2.27
N THR A 694 71.81 -19.17 -3.11
CA THR A 694 72.29 -20.55 -3.34
C THR A 694 72.75 -21.21 -2.03
N LEU A 695 73.35 -20.45 -1.11
CA LEU A 695 73.71 -20.96 0.20
C LEU A 695 72.47 -21.32 1.03
N SER A 696 71.46 -20.45 1.04
CA SER A 696 70.16 -20.70 1.67
C SER A 696 69.47 -21.93 1.07
N ASP A 697 69.50 -22.05 -0.25
CA ASP A 697 68.86 -23.12 -1.02
C ASP A 697 69.54 -24.48 -0.76
N ILE A 698 70.86 -24.51 -0.59
CA ILE A 698 71.62 -25.70 -0.13
C ILE A 698 71.18 -26.12 1.28
N GLU A 699 71.08 -25.17 2.22
CA GLU A 699 70.66 -25.46 3.59
C GLU A 699 69.19 -25.92 3.65
N ARG A 700 68.33 -25.34 2.80
CA ARG A 700 66.93 -25.72 2.68
C ARG A 700 66.75 -27.10 2.07
N ALA A 701 67.46 -27.41 0.99
CA ALA A 701 67.49 -28.75 0.40
C ALA A 701 67.96 -29.81 1.42
N TYR A 702 68.88 -29.46 2.32
CA TYR A 702 69.28 -30.37 3.41
C TYR A 702 68.17 -30.58 4.43
N THR A 703 67.50 -29.51 4.84
CA THR A 703 66.40 -29.55 5.80
C THR A 703 65.21 -30.36 5.26
N LEU A 704 64.93 -30.29 3.95
CA LEU A 704 63.93 -31.09 3.25
C LEU A 704 64.35 -32.56 3.02
N GLY A 705 65.58 -32.93 3.41
CA GLY A 705 66.12 -34.28 3.23
C GLY A 705 66.55 -34.60 1.79
N TRP A 706 66.58 -33.62 0.90
CA TRP A 706 66.97 -33.80 -0.50
C TRP A 706 68.48 -34.01 -0.68
N ILE A 707 69.27 -33.52 0.29
CA ILE A 707 70.72 -33.75 0.34
C ILE A 707 71.16 -34.27 1.71
N THR A 708 72.23 -35.07 1.75
CA THR A 708 72.84 -35.53 3.00
C THR A 708 73.73 -34.46 3.61
N LYS A 709 73.91 -34.50 4.95
CA LYS A 709 74.78 -33.55 5.69
C LYS A 709 76.19 -33.44 5.10
N LYS A 710 76.79 -34.58 4.72
CA LYS A 710 78.13 -34.63 4.12
C LYS A 710 78.20 -33.86 2.80
N ILE A 711 77.15 -33.96 1.97
CA ILE A 711 77.09 -33.26 0.67
C ILE A 711 76.82 -31.78 0.91
N LYS A 712 75.88 -31.44 1.80
CA LYS A 712 75.62 -30.07 2.22
C LYS A 712 76.89 -29.35 2.66
N ASP A 713 77.62 -29.91 3.63
CA ASP A 713 78.83 -29.28 4.18
C ASP A 713 79.92 -29.08 3.10
N SER A 714 80.00 -30.01 2.13
CA SER A 714 80.90 -29.90 0.98
C SER A 714 80.49 -28.77 0.03
N LEU A 715 79.20 -28.66 -0.30
CA LEU A 715 78.69 -27.63 -1.21
C LEU A 715 78.81 -26.23 -0.60
N VAL A 716 78.45 -26.08 0.68
CA VAL A 716 78.61 -24.82 1.43
C VAL A 716 80.08 -24.37 1.47
N LYS A 717 81.01 -25.30 1.77
CA LYS A 717 82.45 -24.98 1.79
C LYS A 717 82.95 -24.51 0.43
N LYS A 718 82.50 -25.16 -0.65
CA LYS A 718 82.90 -24.81 -2.02
C LYS A 718 82.34 -23.47 -2.45
N LEU A 719 81.05 -23.24 -2.24
CA LEU A 719 80.39 -21.97 -2.54
C LEU A 719 81.07 -20.80 -1.81
N ASN A 720 81.37 -20.95 -0.52
CA ASN A 720 82.10 -19.94 0.26
C ASN A 720 83.52 -19.71 -0.26
N SER A 721 84.22 -20.75 -0.74
CA SER A 721 85.56 -20.61 -1.32
C SER A 721 85.57 -19.86 -2.67
N CYS A 722 84.41 -19.70 -3.31
CA CYS A 722 84.27 -18.95 -4.55
C CYS A 722 84.26 -17.44 -4.33
N ASN A 723 84.12 -16.95 -3.10
CA ASN A 723 84.28 -15.53 -2.77
C ASN A 723 85.76 -15.17 -2.61
N VAL A 724 86.37 -14.60 -3.66
CA VAL A 724 87.80 -14.24 -3.68
C VAL A 724 88.01 -12.73 -3.48
N LYS A 725 89.01 -12.36 -2.68
CA LYS A 725 89.39 -10.95 -2.51
C LYS A 725 90.11 -10.46 -3.76
N ARG A 726 89.51 -9.50 -4.46
CA ARG A 726 90.12 -8.80 -5.59
C ARG A 726 90.56 -7.41 -5.14
N THR A 727 91.87 -7.17 -5.22
CA THR A 727 92.44 -5.86 -4.95
C THR A 727 92.66 -5.12 -6.27
N SER A 728 92.03 -3.96 -6.43
CA SER A 728 92.25 -3.07 -7.58
C SER A 728 92.88 -1.76 -7.12
N VAL A 729 93.89 -1.30 -7.85
CA VAL A 729 94.56 -0.02 -7.56
C VAL A 729 94.09 0.99 -8.59
N THR A 730 93.36 2.00 -8.14
CA THR A 730 92.83 3.06 -9.01
C THR A 730 93.53 4.38 -8.68
N THR A 731 93.96 5.12 -9.70
CA THR A 731 94.65 6.40 -9.49
C THR A 731 93.62 7.52 -9.53
N VAL A 732 93.41 8.20 -8.40
CA VAL A 732 92.43 9.28 -8.25
C VAL A 732 93.17 10.61 -8.34
N THR A 733 92.65 11.55 -9.14
CA THR A 733 93.29 12.87 -9.30
C THR A 733 92.70 13.85 -8.29
N LYS A 734 93.50 14.29 -7.32
CA LYS A 734 93.11 15.30 -6.33
C LYS A 734 93.74 16.65 -6.70
N THR A 735 92.96 17.71 -6.65
CA THR A 735 93.47 19.07 -6.84
C THR A 735 93.87 19.62 -5.47
N VAL A 736 95.14 19.99 -5.30
CA VAL A 736 95.64 20.66 -4.09
C VAL A 736 96.09 22.08 -4.42
N VAL A 737 95.93 22.98 -3.46
CA VAL A 737 96.40 24.35 -3.56
C VAL A 737 97.86 24.40 -3.10
N VAL A 738 98.75 24.88 -3.95
CA VAL A 738 100.19 25.05 -3.71
C VAL A 738 100.60 26.49 -4.01
N THR A 739 101.50 27.03 -3.21
CA THR A 739 101.97 28.42 -3.35
C THR A 739 102.95 28.52 -4.53
N GLY A 740 102.66 29.39 -5.51
CA GLY A 740 103.55 29.64 -6.65
C GLY A 740 104.77 30.48 -6.26
N ASN A 741 105.81 30.49 -7.11
CA ASN A 741 107.09 31.20 -6.87
C ASN A 741 106.98 32.73 -6.69
N ASN A 742 105.78 33.29 -6.88
CA ASN A 742 105.38 34.68 -6.74
C ASN A 742 104.40 34.92 -5.56
N GLY A 743 104.30 33.96 -4.62
CA GLY A 743 103.55 34.10 -3.36
C GLY A 743 102.03 33.97 -3.47
N LYS A 744 101.47 33.77 -4.67
CA LYS A 744 100.04 33.57 -4.89
C LYS A 744 99.65 32.08 -4.87
N PRO A 745 98.49 31.70 -4.30
CA PRO A 745 98.00 30.32 -4.35
C PRO A 745 97.70 29.89 -5.79
N THR A 746 98.16 28.71 -6.18
CA THR A 746 97.88 28.07 -7.49
C THR A 746 97.41 26.64 -7.26
N THR A 747 96.58 26.07 -8.14
CA THR A 747 96.10 24.69 -7.99
C THR A 747 96.95 23.72 -8.82
N LYS A 748 97.41 22.64 -8.19
CA LYS A 748 98.14 21.53 -8.86
C LYS A 748 97.33 20.25 -8.72
N LYS A 749 97.13 19.55 -9.84
CA LYS A 749 96.55 18.20 -9.85
C LYS A 749 97.65 17.21 -9.46
N ILE A 750 97.42 16.45 -8.39
CA ILE A 750 98.27 15.31 -8.00
C ILE A 750 97.47 14.02 -8.11
N GLN A 751 98.16 12.95 -8.48
CA GLN A 751 97.60 11.63 -8.62
C GLN A 751 97.90 10.82 -7.37
N GLU A 752 96.85 10.30 -6.72
CA GLU A 752 96.94 9.46 -5.52
C GLU A 752 96.45 8.05 -5.89
N LYS A 753 97.23 7.02 -5.55
CA LYS A 753 96.82 5.62 -5.76
C LYS A 753 95.94 5.19 -4.58
N VAL A 754 94.67 4.91 -4.86
CA VAL A 754 93.72 4.37 -3.89
C VAL A 754 93.52 2.88 -4.18
N THR A 755 93.75 2.07 -3.16
CA THR A 755 93.55 0.62 -3.22
C THR A 755 92.13 0.30 -2.79
N LYS A 756 91.33 -0.26 -3.70
CA LYS A 756 89.99 -0.76 -3.41
C LYS A 756 90.06 -2.29 -3.29
N VAL A 757 89.68 -2.82 -2.14
CA VAL A 757 89.54 -4.26 -1.92
C VAL A 757 88.06 -4.61 -2.04
N GLU A 758 87.72 -5.42 -3.02
CA GLU A 758 86.36 -5.91 -3.25
C GLU A 758 86.35 -7.44 -3.17
N ILE A 759 85.28 -8.02 -2.64
CA ILE A 759 85.05 -9.47 -2.72
C ILE A 759 84.32 -9.72 -4.03
N VAL A 760 84.88 -10.58 -4.89
CA VAL A 760 84.33 -10.92 -6.20
C VAL A 760 84.09 -12.43 -6.26
N PHE A 761 83.01 -12.85 -6.90
CA PHE A 761 82.67 -14.26 -7.07
C PHE A 761 83.47 -14.88 -8.24
N ASP A 762 84.21 -15.96 -7.98
CA ASP A 762 85.02 -16.66 -8.98
C ASP A 762 84.18 -17.68 -9.77
N LYS A 763 83.87 -17.33 -11.03
CA LYS A 763 83.11 -18.18 -11.95
C LYS A 763 83.78 -19.53 -12.23
N ASN A 764 85.11 -19.63 -12.16
CA ASN A 764 85.81 -20.90 -12.38
C ASN A 764 85.64 -21.85 -11.19
N CYS A 765 85.55 -21.30 -9.97
CA CYS A 765 85.21 -22.05 -8.77
C CYS A 765 83.77 -22.61 -8.85
N ALA A 766 82.81 -21.80 -9.30
CA ALA A 766 81.42 -22.25 -9.51
C ALA A 766 81.31 -23.37 -10.57
N LYS A 767 82.08 -23.31 -11.67
CA LYS A 767 82.16 -24.41 -12.66
C LYS A 767 82.65 -25.74 -12.08
N ALA A 768 83.52 -25.70 -11.07
CA ALA A 768 83.95 -26.91 -10.38
C ALA A 768 82.83 -27.50 -9.52
N MET A 769 81.97 -26.65 -8.95
CA MET A 769 80.81 -27.06 -8.15
C MET A 769 79.76 -27.81 -8.99
N LEU A 770 79.56 -27.45 -10.27
CA LEU A 770 78.71 -28.21 -11.20
C LEU A 770 79.14 -29.68 -11.33
N LYS A 771 80.45 -29.93 -11.47
CA LYS A 771 80.99 -31.30 -11.56
C LYS A 771 80.75 -32.10 -10.27
N ASP A 772 80.69 -31.43 -9.13
CA ASP A 772 80.37 -32.09 -7.86
C ASP A 772 78.89 -32.40 -7.73
N LEU A 773 78.01 -31.51 -8.18
CA LEU A 773 76.57 -31.79 -8.27
C LEU A 773 76.34 -33.02 -9.17
N ASP A 774 76.97 -33.09 -10.34
CA ASP A 774 76.89 -34.25 -11.25
C ASP A 774 77.35 -35.55 -10.58
N LYS A 775 78.47 -35.50 -9.84
CA LYS A 775 79.03 -36.66 -9.14
C LYS A 775 78.10 -37.20 -8.05
N HIS A 776 77.35 -36.30 -7.39
CA HIS A 776 76.51 -36.62 -6.25
C HIS A 776 75.05 -36.88 -6.61
N ARG A 777 74.62 -36.58 -7.84
CA ARG A 777 73.28 -36.89 -8.35
C ARG A 777 72.93 -38.36 -8.11
N ASN A 778 71.77 -38.61 -7.49
CA ASN A 778 71.28 -39.92 -7.06
C ASN A 778 72.15 -40.66 -6.02
N LYS A 779 73.12 -39.96 -5.41
CA LYS A 779 74.04 -40.49 -4.39
C LYS A 779 74.11 -39.56 -3.18
N GLY A 780 72.96 -39.40 -2.52
CA GLY A 780 72.79 -38.50 -1.37
C GLY A 780 72.51 -37.04 -1.75
N LEU A 781 72.28 -36.75 -3.04
CA LEU A 781 71.66 -35.57 -3.62
C LEU A 781 70.56 -36.10 -4.56
N ASN A 782 69.30 -35.91 -4.22
CA ASN A 782 68.18 -36.37 -5.03
C ASN A 782 68.05 -35.55 -6.33
N GLU A 783 67.15 -35.97 -7.21
CA GLU A 783 66.96 -35.32 -8.51
C GLU A 783 66.47 -33.87 -8.38
N GLN A 784 65.54 -33.59 -7.46
CA GLN A 784 64.97 -32.25 -7.25
C GLN A 784 66.04 -31.25 -6.80
N ALA A 785 66.83 -31.58 -5.79
CA ALA A 785 67.93 -30.72 -5.35
C ALA A 785 69.05 -30.62 -6.38
N TYR A 786 69.31 -31.67 -7.17
CA TYR A 786 70.29 -31.60 -8.25
C TYR A 786 69.89 -30.54 -9.29
N GLN A 787 68.65 -30.58 -9.78
CA GLN A 787 68.18 -29.62 -10.79
C GLN A 787 68.19 -28.19 -10.26
N LEU A 788 67.62 -27.96 -9.07
CA LEU A 788 67.54 -26.64 -8.44
C LEU A 788 68.93 -26.03 -8.20
N LEU A 789 69.82 -26.77 -7.52
CA LEU A 789 71.16 -26.26 -7.18
C LEU A 789 72.06 -26.13 -8.40
N ARG A 790 71.82 -26.94 -9.43
CA ARG A 790 72.54 -26.81 -10.71
C ARG A 790 72.13 -25.52 -11.41
N GLU A 791 70.84 -25.24 -11.49
CA GLU A 791 70.31 -24.01 -12.09
C GLU A 791 70.85 -22.76 -11.37
N ASP A 792 70.92 -22.78 -10.03
CA ASP A 792 71.54 -21.72 -9.23
C ASP A 792 73.00 -21.47 -9.62
N VAL A 793 73.79 -22.53 -9.69
CA VAL A 793 75.24 -22.43 -9.99
C VAL A 793 75.47 -22.04 -11.45
N GLU A 794 74.65 -22.53 -12.38
CA GLU A 794 74.68 -22.12 -13.79
C GLU A 794 74.38 -20.62 -13.92
N TRP A 795 73.36 -20.12 -13.23
CA TRP A 795 73.02 -18.70 -13.21
C TRP A 795 74.16 -17.81 -12.69
N LEU A 796 74.84 -18.25 -11.63
CA LEU A 796 76.01 -17.58 -11.05
C LEU A 796 77.23 -17.53 -12.00
N ILE A 797 77.29 -18.41 -12.99
CA ILE A 797 78.35 -18.43 -14.00
C ILE A 797 78.01 -17.47 -15.16
N GLU A 798 76.74 -17.43 -15.55
CA GLU A 798 76.26 -16.64 -16.69
C GLU A 798 76.20 -15.14 -16.40
N LYS A 799 75.80 -14.74 -15.19
CA LYS A 799 75.88 -13.35 -14.69
C LYS A 799 77.31 -13.02 -14.30
#